data_AF-A0A4R4YSM0-F1
#
_entry.id   AF-A0A4R4YSM0-F1
#
_cell.length_a   1.000
_cell.length_b   1.000
_cell.length_c   1.000
_cell.angle_alpha   90.00
_cell.angle_beta   90.00
_cell.angle_gamma   90.00
#
_symmetry.space_group_name_H-M   'P 1'
#
loop_
_entity.id
_entity.type
_entity.pdbx_description
1 polymer ?
#
loop_
_entity_poly.entity_id
_entity_poly.type
_entity_poly.pdbx_seq_one_letter_code
_entity_poly.pdbx_strand_id
1 'polypeptide(L)'
;MSYPRTGGRVGGAPDFPDVEREVLAFWEADDTFRGSIERRTKEEFVFYDGPPFANGLPHYGHLLTGYVKDLVPRYKTMRGFRVERRFGWDTHGLPAELEAQRVLGLKTKAEILELGIENFNAKCRELVLRYSDEWQSYVTRQARWVDFENDYKTLSSDYMESVIWAFKTLYDKGLVYEGLRVLPYCWNDETPLSNHELRMDDDVYQQRQDPSITVAVELETGERLLAWTTTPWTLPSNLAMAVGPELDYVVVATPDGPTILAEARAQAYGFTEVVRRFKGTELIGKRYTPLFDFFADTPNAFQVIAAEHVTTDDGTGVVHMAPAYGEEDQLACDAVGIPTILTVDDGARFTAVVPPYQGLHVFEANRPIIRDLKAAGALIREDSYVHSYPHCWRCRNPLIYKAVSSWFVEVTAIRDRMVELNEDITWTPEHVKHGQFGKWLSNARDWSISRNRFWGSPIPVWRSDDPAYPRIDVYGSIAELERDFGVTVTDLHRPYVDLLTRPNPDDPTGASTMRRVSDVLDVWFDSGSMSFAQVHYPFENQEWFESHFPGDFIVEYIGQTRGWFYTLHVLATALFDRPAFKSVLSHGIVLGSDGQKMSKSLRNYPDVSEVFDRDGADAMRWFLMSSPILRGGNLIVTEEGIREGVRQVLIPLWNAWSFFALYANAANREGQPIQQPEHLLDRYLLARLRLFVTDVQDKLDRYDIASACDAITSYVDVLTNWYIRRSRDRFWAGEQAAIDTLYTALETLCRTVAPLLPLVTEDIWRGLTGERSVHLTEWPTVDKLPDDPELVAQMERAREVCSVASAIRKATGIRARQPLQRLTVATTADLQALTGLIAAELNVREVVLTSVDAIDAPVSQQLTVNARAAGPRLGKAVQAAIKASKTGDWSVSAAGVVVAGGIELVEGEYTLETTLAGAAESSGLLPGGGFVVLDTTITPELEAEGTARDVIRLIQQARRDSGLEVTDRIHLTVTAEPPMAAAVATHRELIMRETLATDFAVQEGSELEIDLRS
;
A
#
# COMPACT_ATOMS: atom_id res chain seq x y z
N MET A 1 45.77 5.79 11.05
CA MET A 1 45.06 6.24 9.83
C MET A 1 43.93 7.16 10.26
N SER A 2 43.42 8.02 9.38
CA SER A 2 42.30 8.94 9.71
C SER A 2 40.97 8.44 9.16
N TYR A 3 39.88 8.72 9.86
CA TYR A 3 38.52 8.61 9.35
C TYR A 3 38.21 9.82 8.44
N PRO A 4 37.46 9.65 7.33
CA PRO A 4 36.90 8.39 6.83
C PRO A 4 38.00 7.50 6.22
N ARG A 5 37.90 6.17 6.41
CA ARG A 5 38.89 5.19 5.91
C ARG A 5 38.98 5.16 4.38
N THR A 6 37.91 5.57 3.70
CA THR A 6 37.82 5.71 2.24
C THR A 6 38.47 7.00 1.71
N GLY A 7 38.87 7.93 2.58
CA GLY A 7 39.30 9.28 2.19
C GLY A 7 38.12 10.23 1.98
N GLY A 8 38.32 11.54 2.18
CA GLY A 8 37.27 12.56 2.12
C GLY A 8 37.23 13.48 3.34
N ARG A 9 36.29 14.44 3.37
CA ARG A 9 36.09 15.34 4.51
C ARG A 9 34.95 14.83 5.39
N VAL A 10 35.21 14.69 6.69
CA VAL A 10 34.16 14.57 7.72
C VAL A 10 33.94 15.96 8.31
N GLY A 11 32.74 16.51 8.16
CA GLY A 11 32.34 17.78 8.80
C GLY A 11 31.37 18.61 7.94
N GLY A 12 30.42 19.29 8.60
CA GLY A 12 29.35 20.06 7.96
C GLY A 12 27.98 19.36 8.01
N ALA A 13 26.93 20.06 7.59
CA ALA A 13 25.62 19.45 7.39
C ALA A 13 25.67 18.54 6.14
N PRO A 14 25.17 17.29 6.20
CA PRO A 14 25.20 16.39 5.05
C PRO A 14 24.32 16.90 3.92
N ASP A 15 24.82 16.80 2.68
CA ASP A 15 24.02 16.85 1.47
C ASP A 15 23.71 15.40 1.06
N PHE A 16 22.58 14.87 1.53
CA PHE A 16 22.21 13.47 1.28
C PHE A 16 22.06 13.16 -0.22
N PRO A 17 21.38 13.98 -1.06
CA PRO A 17 21.34 13.75 -2.51
C PRO A 17 22.71 13.53 -3.16
N ASP A 18 23.73 14.30 -2.78
CA ASP A 18 25.08 14.14 -3.34
C ASP A 18 25.78 12.88 -2.83
N VAL A 19 25.68 12.59 -1.52
CA VAL A 19 26.19 11.32 -0.94
C VAL A 19 25.57 10.11 -1.64
N GLU A 20 24.26 10.15 -1.88
CA GLU A 20 23.54 9.10 -2.57
C GLU A 20 24.03 8.88 -4.01
N ARG A 21 24.29 9.95 -4.77
CA ARG A 21 24.84 9.86 -6.14
C ARG A 21 26.23 9.24 -6.15
N GLU A 22 27.09 9.60 -5.19
CA GLU A 22 28.42 9.00 -5.04
C GLU A 22 28.35 7.50 -4.73
N VAL A 23 27.42 7.09 -3.86
CA VAL A 23 27.20 5.67 -3.53
C VAL A 23 26.67 4.89 -4.75
N LEU A 24 25.70 5.44 -5.48
CA LEU A 24 25.17 4.80 -6.69
C LEU A 24 26.26 4.59 -7.75
N ALA A 25 27.08 5.62 -8.00
CA ALA A 25 28.21 5.53 -8.93
C ALA A 25 29.25 4.49 -8.47
N PHE A 26 29.50 4.38 -7.16
CA PHE A 26 30.35 3.35 -6.61
C PHE A 26 29.79 1.94 -6.84
N TRP A 27 28.51 1.70 -6.56
CA TRP A 27 27.90 0.37 -6.73
C TRP A 27 27.91 -0.10 -8.18
N GLU A 28 27.68 0.81 -9.12
CA GLU A 28 27.77 0.54 -10.55
C GLU A 28 29.20 0.13 -10.95
N ALA A 29 30.20 0.89 -10.52
CA ALA A 29 31.61 0.62 -10.86
C ALA A 29 32.18 -0.64 -10.17
N ASP A 30 31.74 -0.93 -8.95
CA ASP A 30 32.19 -2.08 -8.15
C ASP A 30 31.43 -3.37 -8.45
N ASP A 31 30.31 -3.29 -9.18
CA ASP A 31 29.38 -4.40 -9.41
C ASP A 31 28.89 -5.03 -8.09
N THR A 32 28.51 -4.16 -7.16
CA THR A 32 28.17 -4.56 -5.79
C THR A 32 26.90 -5.40 -5.75
N PHE A 33 25.90 -5.11 -6.60
CA PHE A 33 24.64 -5.84 -6.65
C PHE A 33 24.87 -7.32 -7.02
N ARG A 34 25.53 -7.60 -8.15
CA ARG A 34 25.85 -8.96 -8.57
C ARG A 34 26.72 -9.66 -7.54
N GLY A 35 27.72 -8.95 -7.01
CA GLY A 35 28.56 -9.44 -5.93
C GLY A 35 27.81 -9.78 -4.64
N SER A 36 26.62 -9.20 -4.40
CA SER A 36 25.79 -9.51 -3.23
C SER A 36 25.02 -10.83 -3.38
N ILE A 37 24.75 -11.25 -4.63
CA ILE A 37 24.05 -12.48 -4.98
C ILE A 37 25.04 -13.65 -5.04
N GLU A 38 26.11 -13.52 -5.82
CA GLU A 38 27.06 -14.62 -6.12
C GLU A 38 27.79 -15.15 -4.88
N ARG A 39 27.90 -14.34 -3.82
CA ARG A 39 28.56 -14.73 -2.56
C ARG A 39 27.71 -15.63 -1.66
N ARG A 40 26.39 -15.72 -1.90
CA ARG A 40 25.46 -16.39 -0.98
C ARG A 40 25.39 -17.88 -1.29
N THR A 41 25.37 -18.68 -0.24
CA THR A 41 25.49 -20.15 -0.32
C THR A 41 24.28 -20.89 0.25
N LYS A 42 23.36 -20.21 0.94
CA LYS A 42 22.08 -20.81 1.33
C LYS A 42 21.19 -21.00 0.09
N GLU A 43 20.11 -21.75 0.30
CA GLU A 43 19.05 -21.93 -0.68
C GLU A 43 18.52 -20.60 -1.22
N GLU A 44 18.01 -20.65 -2.45
CA GLU A 44 17.44 -19.51 -3.12
C GLU A 44 16.14 -19.10 -2.44
N PHE A 45 15.99 -17.80 -2.17
CA PHE A 45 14.72 -17.19 -1.76
C PHE A 45 14.09 -16.57 -3.00
N VAL A 46 12.99 -17.15 -3.45
CA VAL A 46 12.33 -16.85 -4.72
C VAL A 46 11.43 -15.64 -4.53
N PHE A 47 11.86 -14.50 -5.05
CA PHE A 47 11.10 -13.26 -5.01
C PHE A 47 10.36 -13.05 -6.35
N TYR A 48 9.04 -12.83 -6.29
CA TYR A 48 8.26 -12.47 -7.46
C TYR A 48 8.11 -10.96 -7.57
N ASP A 49 8.73 -10.41 -8.62
CA ASP A 49 8.59 -9.01 -8.99
C ASP A 49 7.37 -8.81 -9.88
N GLY A 50 6.30 -8.21 -9.35
CA GLY A 50 5.12 -7.88 -10.15
C GLY A 50 5.46 -6.94 -11.30
N PRO A 51 5.12 -7.31 -12.55
CA PRO A 51 5.55 -6.56 -13.73
C PRO A 51 4.72 -5.28 -13.87
N PRO A 52 5.30 -4.07 -13.79
CA PRO A 52 4.57 -2.85 -14.13
C PRO A 52 4.22 -2.79 -15.62
N PHE A 53 3.15 -2.04 -15.93
CA PHE A 53 2.83 -1.68 -17.31
C PHE A 53 3.87 -0.70 -17.87
N ALA A 54 4.43 -1.02 -19.04
CA ALA A 54 5.38 -0.17 -19.74
C ALA A 54 4.68 0.94 -20.57
N ASN A 55 3.85 1.77 -19.94
CA ASN A 55 3.03 2.79 -20.63
C ASN A 55 3.15 4.21 -20.06
N GLY A 56 4.10 4.46 -19.16
CA GLY A 56 4.37 5.81 -18.64
C GLY A 56 5.33 5.82 -17.46
N LEU A 57 5.69 7.02 -17.01
CA LEU A 57 6.64 7.21 -15.89
C LEU A 57 6.10 6.71 -14.53
N PRO A 58 6.99 6.24 -13.64
CA PRO A 58 6.68 5.88 -12.26
C PRO A 58 5.98 6.99 -11.46
N HIS A 59 5.35 6.61 -10.36
CA HIS A 59 4.67 7.49 -9.40
C HIS A 59 4.81 6.90 -8.00
N TYR A 60 4.46 7.61 -6.93
CA TYR A 60 4.62 7.18 -5.53
C TYR A 60 4.14 5.74 -5.23
N GLY A 61 3.05 5.26 -5.84
CA GLY A 61 2.65 3.85 -5.73
C GLY A 61 3.72 2.86 -6.21
N HIS A 62 4.38 3.14 -7.32
CA HIS A 62 5.53 2.35 -7.82
C HIS A 62 6.74 2.46 -6.89
N LEU A 63 7.01 3.64 -6.30
CA LEU A 63 8.11 3.75 -5.33
C LEU A 63 7.84 2.95 -4.08
N LEU A 64 6.66 3.12 -3.48
CA LEU A 64 6.30 2.41 -2.25
C LEU A 64 6.50 0.91 -2.42
N THR A 65 5.95 0.36 -3.51
CA THR A 65 6.12 -1.04 -3.88
C THR A 65 7.59 -1.37 -4.09
N GLY A 66 8.30 -0.57 -4.91
CA GLY A 66 9.72 -0.75 -5.24
C GLY A 66 10.65 -0.75 -4.01
N TYR A 67 10.34 0.04 -2.98
CA TYR A 67 11.11 0.06 -1.75
C TYR A 67 10.96 -1.23 -0.96
N VAL A 68 9.76 -1.80 -0.87
CA VAL A 68 9.57 -3.11 -0.23
C VAL A 68 10.24 -4.22 -1.05
N LYS A 69 10.11 -4.16 -2.38
CA LYS A 69 10.77 -5.06 -3.35
C LYS A 69 12.30 -4.99 -3.32
N ASP A 70 12.88 -3.99 -2.69
CA ASP A 70 14.33 -3.89 -2.49
C ASP A 70 14.73 -4.24 -1.05
N LEU A 71 14.01 -3.71 -0.06
CA LEU A 71 14.26 -3.91 1.36
C LEU A 71 14.22 -5.39 1.73
N VAL A 72 13.15 -6.10 1.36
CA VAL A 72 12.99 -7.51 1.76
C VAL A 72 14.07 -8.39 1.11
N PRO A 73 14.34 -8.30 -0.21
CA PRO A 73 15.46 -9.02 -0.81
C PRO A 73 16.84 -8.65 -0.23
N ARG A 74 17.14 -7.37 0.04
CA ARG A 74 18.39 -6.97 0.71
C ARG A 74 18.53 -7.63 2.07
N TYR A 75 17.47 -7.58 2.88
CA TYR A 75 17.43 -8.23 4.18
C TYR A 75 17.68 -9.74 4.07
N LYS A 76 16.97 -10.44 3.18
CA LYS A 76 17.15 -11.88 2.97
C LYS A 76 18.55 -12.23 2.45
N THR A 77 19.12 -11.42 1.56
CA THR A 77 20.51 -11.55 1.11
C THR A 77 21.49 -11.41 2.28
N MET A 78 21.32 -10.43 3.15
CA MET A 78 22.14 -10.29 4.36
C MET A 78 21.91 -11.42 5.36
N ARG A 79 20.73 -12.06 5.39
CA ARG A 79 20.47 -13.29 6.15
C ARG A 79 21.12 -14.54 5.53
N GLY A 80 21.84 -14.39 4.42
CA GLY A 80 22.65 -15.42 3.77
C GLY A 80 21.96 -16.13 2.59
N PHE A 81 20.71 -15.78 2.28
CA PHE A 81 19.97 -16.38 1.15
C PHE A 81 20.48 -15.84 -0.19
N ARG A 82 20.52 -16.69 -1.21
CA ARG A 82 20.66 -16.21 -2.59
C ARG A 82 19.31 -15.64 -3.03
N VAL A 83 19.27 -14.41 -3.52
CA VAL A 83 18.02 -13.76 -3.93
C VAL A 83 18.21 -13.15 -5.31
N GLU A 84 17.81 -13.88 -6.33
CA GLU A 84 17.73 -13.35 -7.70
C GLU A 84 16.60 -12.34 -7.79
N ARG A 85 16.82 -11.24 -8.51
CA ARG A 85 15.87 -10.12 -8.60
C ARG A 85 15.79 -9.69 -10.05
N ARG A 86 14.93 -10.34 -10.83
CA ARG A 86 14.74 -10.05 -12.26
C ARG A 86 13.59 -9.07 -12.42
N PHE A 87 13.79 -7.99 -13.15
CA PHE A 87 12.72 -7.03 -13.42
C PHE A 87 11.69 -7.66 -14.36
N GLY A 88 10.41 -7.36 -14.13
CA GLY A 88 9.32 -7.82 -14.98
C GLY A 88 8.68 -6.71 -15.80
N TRP A 89 8.23 -7.00 -17.01
CA TRP A 89 7.47 -6.05 -17.83
C TRP A 89 6.15 -6.62 -18.32
N ASP A 90 5.07 -5.92 -17.99
CA ASP A 90 3.77 -6.17 -18.58
C ASP A 90 3.65 -5.24 -19.79
N THR A 91 3.78 -5.85 -20.95
CA THR A 91 4.01 -5.17 -22.23
C THR A 91 2.81 -5.28 -23.16
N HIS A 92 1.85 -6.13 -22.80
CA HIS A 92 0.73 -6.48 -23.64
C HIS A 92 -0.54 -5.74 -23.27
N GLY A 93 -1.51 -5.95 -24.14
CA GLY A 93 -2.88 -5.60 -23.90
C GLY A 93 -3.11 -4.11 -23.98
N LEU A 94 -4.27 -3.82 -23.46
CA LEU A 94 -5.03 -2.66 -23.82
C LEU A 94 -4.44 -1.36 -23.17
N PRO A 95 -3.68 -1.39 -22.04
CA PRO A 95 -2.88 -0.23 -21.59
C PRO A 95 -1.78 0.21 -22.56
N ALA A 96 -1.09 -0.72 -23.22
CA ALA A 96 -0.07 -0.41 -24.23
C ALA A 96 -0.70 0.11 -25.53
N GLU A 97 -1.80 -0.52 -25.96
CA GLU A 97 -2.54 -0.09 -27.15
C GLU A 97 -3.08 1.34 -27.03
N LEU A 98 -3.61 1.73 -25.86
CA LEU A 98 -4.15 3.08 -25.65
C LEU A 98 -3.08 4.15 -25.75
N GLU A 99 -1.87 3.87 -25.26
CA GLU A 99 -0.75 4.80 -25.39
C GLU A 99 -0.30 4.91 -26.85
N ALA A 100 -0.25 3.80 -27.59
CA ALA A 100 -0.01 3.83 -29.03
C ALA A 100 -1.10 4.61 -29.79
N GLN A 101 -2.38 4.39 -29.46
CA GLN A 101 -3.51 5.15 -30.02
C GLN A 101 -3.38 6.64 -29.74
N ARG A 102 -3.03 7.03 -28.51
CA ARG A 102 -2.83 8.45 -28.12
C ARG A 102 -1.71 9.10 -28.93
N VAL A 103 -0.56 8.44 -29.07
CA VAL A 103 0.59 8.94 -29.82
C VAL A 103 0.30 9.03 -31.32
N LEU A 104 -0.45 8.07 -31.87
CA LEU A 104 -0.84 8.03 -33.27
C LEU A 104 -2.09 8.87 -33.60
N GLY A 105 -2.79 9.37 -32.58
CA GLY A 105 -4.05 10.11 -32.74
C GLY A 105 -5.25 9.26 -33.17
N LEU A 106 -5.20 7.95 -32.95
CA LEU A 106 -6.27 7.00 -33.28
C LEU A 106 -7.32 6.96 -32.15
N LYS A 107 -8.59 6.88 -32.51
CA LYS A 107 -9.73 6.89 -31.58
C LYS A 107 -10.58 5.64 -31.65
N THR A 108 -10.60 4.96 -32.80
CA THR A 108 -11.48 3.83 -33.06
C THR A 108 -10.72 2.60 -33.55
N LYS A 109 -11.35 1.43 -33.41
CA LYS A 109 -10.82 0.17 -33.95
C LYS A 109 -10.69 0.19 -35.47
N ALA A 110 -11.64 0.83 -36.16
CA ALA A 110 -11.61 0.99 -37.61
C ALA A 110 -10.35 1.72 -38.09
N GLU A 111 -9.97 2.82 -37.44
CA GLU A 111 -8.75 3.57 -37.76
C GLU A 111 -7.48 2.73 -37.54
N ILE A 112 -7.47 1.82 -36.53
CA ILE A 112 -6.36 0.87 -36.31
C ILE A 112 -6.28 -0.13 -37.48
N LEU A 113 -7.43 -0.66 -37.92
CA LEU A 113 -7.48 -1.58 -39.05
C LEU A 113 -7.07 -0.91 -40.37
N GLU A 114 -7.43 0.36 -40.57
CA GLU A 114 -6.98 1.17 -41.71
C GLU A 114 -5.47 1.40 -41.71
N LEU A 115 -4.86 1.65 -40.54
CA LEU A 115 -3.41 1.72 -40.38
C LEU A 115 -2.72 0.37 -40.64
N GLY A 116 -3.41 -0.72 -40.33
CA GLY A 116 -2.92 -2.09 -40.40
C GLY A 116 -2.38 -2.57 -39.04
N ILE A 117 -2.73 -3.82 -38.69
CA ILE A 117 -2.38 -4.45 -37.40
C ILE A 117 -0.86 -4.50 -37.20
N GLU A 118 -0.09 -4.80 -38.24
CA GLU A 118 1.37 -4.86 -38.19
C GLU A 118 1.98 -3.52 -37.75
N ASN A 119 1.58 -2.42 -38.39
CA ASN A 119 2.07 -1.08 -38.08
C ASN A 119 1.67 -0.64 -36.66
N PHE A 120 0.44 -0.97 -36.25
CA PHE A 120 -0.05 -0.66 -34.91
C PHE A 120 0.71 -1.43 -33.83
N ASN A 121 0.89 -2.74 -34.00
CA ASN A 121 1.63 -3.59 -33.07
C ASN A 121 3.12 -3.22 -33.00
N ALA A 122 3.72 -2.85 -34.13
CA ALA A 122 5.08 -2.30 -34.16
C ALA A 122 5.20 -1.02 -33.32
N LYS A 123 4.18 -0.15 -33.35
CA LYS A 123 4.17 1.05 -32.51
C LYS A 123 4.01 0.74 -31.02
N CYS A 124 3.17 -0.23 -30.67
CA CYS A 124 3.03 -0.71 -29.29
C CYS A 124 4.39 -1.20 -28.75
N ARG A 125 5.07 -2.05 -29.52
CA ARG A 125 6.41 -2.57 -29.21
C ARG A 125 7.45 -1.46 -29.01
N GLU A 126 7.48 -0.46 -29.90
CA GLU A 126 8.40 0.70 -29.80
C GLU A 126 8.20 1.49 -28.49
N LEU A 127 6.95 1.76 -28.11
CA LEU A 127 6.65 2.58 -26.93
C LEU A 127 6.97 1.87 -25.62
N VAL A 128 6.68 0.57 -25.55
CA VAL A 128 7.05 -0.28 -24.41
C VAL A 128 8.55 -0.21 -24.12
N LEU A 129 9.39 -0.39 -25.14
CA LEU A 129 10.85 -0.38 -24.99
C LEU A 129 11.38 0.99 -24.56
N ARG A 130 10.79 2.08 -25.05
CA ARG A 130 11.18 3.44 -24.64
C ARG A 130 10.96 3.69 -23.15
N TYR A 131 9.82 3.26 -22.61
CA TYR A 131 9.54 3.48 -21.19
C TYR A 131 10.44 2.64 -20.28
N SER A 132 10.92 1.48 -20.73
CA SER A 132 11.83 0.65 -19.94
C SER A 132 13.12 1.39 -19.54
N ASP A 133 13.71 2.18 -20.44
CA ASP A 133 14.93 2.96 -20.15
C ASP A 133 14.69 4.07 -19.10
N GLU A 134 13.57 4.79 -19.22
CA GLU A 134 13.19 5.84 -18.26
C GLU A 134 12.97 5.27 -16.85
N TRP A 135 12.34 4.10 -16.78
CA TRP A 135 12.15 3.37 -15.53
C TRP A 135 13.45 2.89 -14.92
N GLN A 136 14.40 2.40 -15.71
CA GLN A 136 15.70 1.95 -15.18
C GLN A 136 16.41 3.08 -14.45
N SER A 137 16.49 4.28 -15.06
CA SER A 137 17.06 5.47 -14.42
C SER A 137 16.39 5.78 -13.08
N TYR A 138 15.06 5.71 -13.06
CA TYR A 138 14.25 6.00 -11.88
C TYR A 138 14.45 4.97 -10.75
N VAL A 139 14.44 3.68 -11.10
CA VAL A 139 14.64 2.55 -10.17
C VAL A 139 16.06 2.56 -9.60
N THR A 140 17.06 2.90 -10.42
CA THR A 140 18.44 3.10 -9.97
C THR A 140 18.54 4.27 -8.99
N ARG A 141 17.91 5.42 -9.27
CA ARG A 141 17.90 6.57 -8.36
C ARG A 141 17.23 6.25 -7.02
N GLN A 142 16.22 5.36 -7.03
CA GLN A 142 15.54 4.83 -5.84
C GLN A 142 16.43 3.88 -4.99
N ALA A 143 17.61 3.50 -5.50
CA ALA A 143 18.48 2.47 -4.92
C ALA A 143 17.80 1.09 -4.82
N ARG A 144 16.92 0.76 -5.78
CA ARG A 144 16.36 -0.58 -5.91
C ARG A 144 17.28 -1.44 -6.75
N TRP A 145 17.86 -2.47 -6.15
CA TRP A 145 18.70 -3.44 -6.85
C TRP A 145 17.86 -4.52 -7.53
N VAL A 146 17.92 -4.53 -8.85
CA VAL A 146 17.19 -5.44 -9.74
C VAL A 146 17.94 -5.56 -11.06
N ASP A 147 17.90 -6.74 -11.66
CA ASP A 147 18.52 -7.06 -12.94
C ASP A 147 17.58 -6.64 -14.08
N PHE A 148 18.04 -5.66 -14.86
CA PHE A 148 17.38 -5.19 -16.09
C PHE A 148 17.94 -5.86 -17.35
N GLU A 149 19.11 -6.52 -17.27
CA GLU A 149 19.73 -7.21 -18.41
C GLU A 149 19.05 -8.55 -18.67
N ASN A 150 18.80 -9.33 -17.61
CA ASN A 150 18.06 -10.59 -17.67
C ASN A 150 16.60 -10.42 -17.22
N ASP A 151 15.96 -9.31 -17.59
CA ASP A 151 14.55 -9.09 -17.30
C ASP A 151 13.63 -10.14 -17.96
N TYR A 152 12.35 -10.13 -17.62
CA TYR A 152 11.34 -10.89 -18.37
C TYR A 152 10.30 -9.93 -18.93
N LYS A 153 9.86 -10.19 -20.16
CA LYS A 153 8.85 -9.39 -20.86
C LYS A 153 7.76 -10.32 -21.37
N THR A 154 6.52 -9.95 -21.17
CA THR A 154 5.35 -10.70 -21.64
C THR A 154 5.31 -10.84 -23.18
N LEU A 155 5.93 -9.91 -23.93
CA LEU A 155 6.08 -9.97 -25.39
C LEU A 155 7.20 -10.90 -25.89
N SER A 156 8.01 -11.49 -25.01
CA SER A 156 9.08 -12.39 -25.42
C SER A 156 8.50 -13.72 -25.89
N SER A 157 9.03 -14.28 -26.98
CA SER A 157 8.52 -15.53 -27.58
C SER A 157 8.43 -16.68 -26.58
N ASP A 158 9.48 -16.89 -25.79
CA ASP A 158 9.54 -17.94 -24.75
C ASP A 158 8.46 -17.78 -23.67
N TYR A 159 8.15 -16.53 -23.31
CA TYR A 159 7.09 -16.21 -22.36
C TYR A 159 5.71 -16.54 -22.96
N MET A 160 5.47 -16.08 -24.19
CA MET A 160 4.22 -16.34 -24.92
C MET A 160 4.01 -17.83 -25.22
N GLU A 161 5.08 -18.58 -25.48
CA GLU A 161 5.01 -20.03 -25.68
C GLU A 161 4.52 -20.73 -24.39
N SER A 162 5.03 -20.30 -23.24
CA SER A 162 4.56 -20.76 -21.93
C SER A 162 3.09 -20.39 -21.68
N VAL A 163 2.66 -19.21 -22.13
CA VAL A 163 1.25 -18.75 -22.02
C VAL A 163 0.31 -19.63 -22.86
N ILE A 164 0.66 -19.94 -24.12
CA ILE A 164 -0.18 -20.82 -24.94
C ILE A 164 -0.16 -22.27 -24.43
N TRP A 165 0.95 -22.72 -23.84
CA TRP A 165 1.01 -23.99 -23.12
C TRP A 165 0.00 -24.02 -21.96
N ALA A 166 -0.05 -22.96 -21.16
CA ALA A 166 -0.99 -22.86 -20.05
C ALA A 166 -2.44 -22.92 -20.55
N PHE A 167 -2.77 -22.17 -21.61
CA PHE A 167 -4.09 -22.23 -22.24
C PHE A 167 -4.45 -23.64 -22.69
N LYS A 168 -3.56 -24.31 -23.44
CA LYS A 168 -3.79 -25.68 -23.92
C LYS A 168 -3.97 -26.65 -22.75
N THR A 169 -3.16 -26.53 -21.70
CA THR A 169 -3.24 -27.39 -20.52
C THR A 169 -4.57 -27.22 -19.80
N LEU A 170 -5.08 -25.99 -19.66
CA LEU A 170 -6.40 -25.75 -19.09
C LEU A 170 -7.52 -26.31 -19.99
N TYR A 171 -7.39 -26.18 -21.31
CA TYR A 171 -8.32 -26.75 -22.27
C TYR A 171 -8.37 -28.29 -22.18
N ASP A 172 -7.20 -28.95 -22.15
CA ASP A 172 -7.09 -30.40 -21.99
C ASP A 172 -7.67 -30.89 -20.65
N LYS A 173 -7.61 -30.07 -19.60
CA LYS A 173 -8.26 -30.32 -18.30
C LYS A 173 -9.77 -30.05 -18.28
N GLY A 174 -10.33 -29.54 -19.38
CA GLY A 174 -11.74 -29.14 -19.46
C GLY A 174 -12.08 -27.86 -18.69
N LEU A 175 -11.09 -27.08 -18.29
CA LEU A 175 -11.27 -25.82 -17.54
C LEU A 175 -11.36 -24.59 -18.44
N VAL A 176 -11.25 -24.76 -19.76
CA VAL A 176 -11.44 -23.68 -20.73
C VAL A 176 -12.55 -24.01 -21.69
N TYR A 177 -13.48 -23.07 -21.88
CA TYR A 177 -14.62 -23.22 -22.79
C TYR A 177 -14.96 -21.90 -23.49
N GLU A 178 -15.63 -21.97 -24.64
CA GLU A 178 -16.24 -20.80 -25.30
C GLU A 178 -17.71 -20.70 -24.88
N GLY A 179 -18.17 -19.49 -24.54
CA GLY A 179 -19.55 -19.24 -24.20
C GLY A 179 -20.04 -17.86 -24.67
N LEU A 180 -21.33 -17.77 -24.98
CA LEU A 180 -22.01 -16.50 -25.19
C LEU A 180 -22.54 -16.00 -23.84
N ARG A 181 -21.86 -15.00 -23.26
CA ARG A 181 -22.22 -14.44 -21.96
C ARG A 181 -22.40 -12.94 -22.03
N VAL A 182 -23.32 -12.43 -21.22
CA VAL A 182 -23.45 -10.99 -21.00
C VAL A 182 -22.28 -10.51 -20.14
N LEU A 183 -21.43 -9.69 -20.74
CA LEU A 183 -20.25 -9.11 -20.08
C LEU A 183 -20.33 -7.58 -20.13
N PRO A 184 -19.67 -6.88 -19.19
CA PRO A 184 -19.38 -5.48 -19.37
C PRO A 184 -18.60 -5.26 -20.66
N TYR A 185 -19.06 -4.34 -21.49
CA TYR A 185 -18.58 -4.15 -22.84
C TYR A 185 -18.35 -2.67 -23.13
N CYS A 186 -17.14 -2.37 -23.60
CA CYS A 186 -16.79 -1.03 -24.05
C CYS A 186 -17.11 -0.92 -25.54
N TRP A 187 -18.14 -0.15 -25.89
CA TRP A 187 -18.56 0.08 -27.28
C TRP A 187 -17.60 0.99 -28.06
N ASN A 188 -16.79 1.80 -27.36
CA ASN A 188 -15.76 2.62 -28.00
C ASN A 188 -14.50 1.79 -28.34
N ASP A 189 -14.10 0.92 -27.41
CA ASP A 189 -12.91 0.08 -27.56
C ASP A 189 -13.26 -1.29 -28.19
N GLU A 190 -14.54 -1.53 -28.45
CA GLU A 190 -15.14 -2.71 -29.07
C GLU A 190 -14.64 -4.04 -28.50
N THR A 191 -14.70 -4.17 -27.16
CA THR A 191 -14.19 -5.35 -26.45
C THR A 191 -14.90 -5.55 -25.10
N PRO A 192 -15.10 -6.82 -24.67
CA PRO A 192 -15.49 -7.11 -23.30
C PRO A 192 -14.39 -6.75 -22.31
N LEU A 193 -14.82 -6.48 -21.08
CA LEU A 193 -13.99 -6.32 -19.89
C LEU A 193 -14.40 -7.38 -18.87
N SER A 194 -13.45 -7.78 -18.02
CA SER A 194 -13.71 -8.73 -16.95
C SER A 194 -14.39 -8.07 -15.74
N ASN A 195 -15.08 -8.87 -14.93
CA ASN A 195 -15.71 -8.39 -13.69
C ASN A 195 -14.70 -7.82 -12.68
N HIS A 196 -13.48 -8.35 -12.67
CA HIS A 196 -12.45 -7.91 -11.74
C HIS A 196 -11.89 -6.54 -12.17
N GLU A 197 -11.67 -6.30 -13.47
CA GLU A 197 -11.26 -4.98 -14.01
C GLU A 197 -12.20 -3.85 -13.58
N LEU A 198 -13.51 -4.10 -13.49
CA LEU A 198 -14.48 -3.07 -13.06
C LEU A 198 -14.43 -2.74 -11.57
N ARG A 199 -13.83 -3.60 -10.76
CA ARG A 199 -13.82 -3.49 -9.30
C ARG A 199 -12.42 -3.21 -8.75
N MET A 200 -11.43 -2.97 -9.61
CA MET A 200 -10.07 -2.63 -9.18
C MET A 200 -9.97 -1.20 -8.65
N ASP A 201 -10.65 -0.24 -9.31
CA ASP A 201 -10.58 1.18 -8.99
C ASP A 201 -11.96 1.77 -8.68
N ASP A 202 -12.01 2.66 -7.68
CA ASP A 202 -13.26 3.32 -7.27
C ASP A 202 -13.85 4.23 -8.38
N ASP A 203 -13.00 4.74 -9.28
CA ASP A 203 -13.38 5.69 -10.34
C ASP A 203 -14.10 5.04 -11.54
N VAL A 204 -14.22 3.71 -11.54
CA VAL A 204 -14.98 2.97 -12.58
C VAL A 204 -16.47 3.28 -12.45
N TYR A 205 -16.97 3.36 -11.23
CA TYR A 205 -18.37 3.64 -10.95
C TYR A 205 -18.56 5.12 -10.69
N GLN A 206 -19.33 5.79 -11.55
CA GLN A 206 -19.53 7.24 -11.49
C GLN A 206 -21.02 7.56 -11.41
N GLN A 207 -21.38 8.63 -10.71
CA GLN A 207 -22.75 9.13 -10.67
C GLN A 207 -23.14 9.64 -12.05
N ARG A 208 -24.16 9.03 -12.63
CA ARG A 208 -24.70 9.38 -13.95
C ARG A 208 -26.20 9.63 -13.84
N GLN A 209 -26.67 10.60 -14.62
CA GLN A 209 -28.09 10.87 -14.79
C GLN A 209 -28.61 10.14 -16.03
N ASP A 210 -29.60 9.28 -15.85
CA ASP A 210 -30.24 8.51 -16.92
C ASP A 210 -31.78 8.69 -16.91
N PRO A 211 -32.46 8.44 -18.05
CA PRO A 211 -33.91 8.37 -18.08
C PRO A 211 -34.39 7.16 -17.28
N SER A 212 -35.46 7.34 -16.51
CA SER A 212 -36.16 6.28 -15.78
C SER A 212 -37.59 6.24 -16.26
N ILE A 213 -38.00 5.14 -16.88
CA ILE A 213 -39.35 5.01 -17.45
C ILE A 213 -40.10 3.81 -16.87
N THR A 214 -41.42 3.97 -16.79
CA THR A 214 -42.35 2.87 -16.52
C THR A 214 -43.16 2.61 -17.77
N VAL A 215 -43.18 1.36 -18.22
CA VAL A 215 -43.94 0.91 -19.38
C VAL A 215 -44.99 -0.11 -18.95
N ALA A 216 -46.07 -0.21 -19.71
CA ALA A 216 -47.12 -1.18 -19.51
C ALA A 216 -47.21 -2.12 -20.71
N VAL A 217 -47.28 -3.43 -20.44
CA VAL A 217 -47.68 -4.46 -21.42
C VAL A 217 -49.06 -4.99 -21.09
N GLU A 218 -49.85 -5.30 -22.09
CA GLU A 218 -51.19 -5.87 -21.90
C GLU A 218 -51.11 -7.39 -21.84
N LEU A 219 -51.53 -7.99 -20.74
CA LEU A 219 -51.64 -9.44 -20.59
C LEU A 219 -52.82 -9.97 -21.42
N GLU A 220 -52.81 -11.24 -21.77
CA GLU A 220 -53.94 -11.92 -22.41
C GLU A 220 -55.26 -11.85 -21.59
N THR A 221 -55.18 -11.50 -20.31
CA THR A 221 -56.32 -11.24 -19.42
C THR A 221 -56.93 -9.85 -19.59
N GLY A 222 -56.31 -8.96 -20.38
CA GLY A 222 -56.66 -7.54 -20.51
C GLY A 222 -56.14 -6.65 -19.38
N GLU A 223 -55.42 -7.21 -18.40
CA GLU A 223 -54.76 -6.44 -17.33
C GLU A 223 -53.42 -5.88 -17.82
N ARG A 224 -53.05 -4.67 -17.40
CA ARG A 224 -51.78 -4.03 -17.76
C ARG A 224 -50.70 -4.35 -16.73
N LEU A 225 -49.60 -4.97 -17.12
CA LEU A 225 -48.47 -5.25 -16.23
C LEU A 225 -47.42 -4.14 -16.35
N LEU A 226 -47.09 -3.47 -15.23
CA LEU A 226 -46.12 -2.37 -15.23
C LEU A 226 -44.69 -2.87 -14.99
N ALA A 227 -43.78 -2.54 -15.90
CA ALA A 227 -42.34 -2.77 -15.75
C ALA A 227 -41.58 -1.44 -15.74
N TRP A 228 -40.50 -1.39 -14.96
CA TRP A 228 -39.64 -0.20 -14.83
C TRP A 228 -38.24 -0.47 -15.39
N THR A 229 -37.63 0.55 -16.00
CA THR A 229 -36.26 0.46 -16.50
C THR A 229 -35.56 1.83 -16.54
N THR A 230 -34.24 1.83 -16.34
CA THR A 230 -33.35 2.97 -16.58
C THR A 230 -32.65 2.91 -17.94
N THR A 231 -32.87 1.84 -18.72
CA THR A 231 -32.24 1.60 -20.02
C THR A 231 -33.28 1.44 -21.13
N PRO A 232 -34.00 2.51 -21.53
CA PRO A 232 -35.03 2.43 -22.57
C PRO A 232 -34.57 1.74 -23.86
N TRP A 233 -33.29 1.92 -24.23
CA TRP A 233 -32.68 1.27 -25.39
C TRP A 233 -32.72 -0.27 -25.38
N THR A 234 -32.93 -0.91 -24.23
CA THR A 234 -33.06 -2.37 -24.15
C THR A 234 -34.47 -2.86 -24.47
N LEU A 235 -35.50 -2.01 -24.40
CA LEU A 235 -36.92 -2.38 -24.60
C LEU A 235 -37.26 -2.91 -26.00
N PRO A 236 -36.65 -2.42 -27.11
CA PRO A 236 -36.81 -3.06 -28.42
C PRO A 236 -36.36 -4.53 -28.44
N SER A 237 -35.57 -4.96 -27.46
CA SER A 237 -35.03 -6.31 -27.31
C SER A 237 -35.70 -7.10 -26.18
N ASN A 238 -36.84 -6.61 -25.68
CA ASN A 238 -37.60 -7.28 -24.63
C ASN A 238 -38.16 -8.61 -25.15
N LEU A 239 -37.97 -9.69 -24.39
CA LEU A 239 -38.49 -11.04 -24.72
C LEU A 239 -39.29 -11.69 -23.59
N ALA A 240 -39.23 -11.16 -22.36
CA ALA A 240 -40.06 -11.62 -21.25
C ALA A 240 -40.30 -10.51 -20.22
N MET A 241 -41.22 -10.76 -19.28
CA MET A 241 -41.36 -9.99 -18.05
C MET A 241 -41.07 -10.91 -16.86
N ALA A 242 -40.27 -10.49 -15.90
CA ALA A 242 -39.89 -11.29 -14.75
C ALA A 242 -40.57 -10.79 -13.47
N VAL A 243 -41.01 -11.75 -12.65
CA VAL A 243 -41.64 -11.51 -11.34
C VAL A 243 -41.00 -12.41 -10.28
N GLY A 244 -40.95 -11.93 -9.04
CA GLY A 244 -40.55 -12.75 -7.92
C GLY A 244 -41.71 -13.69 -7.54
N PRO A 245 -41.53 -15.03 -7.52
CA PRO A 245 -42.63 -15.97 -7.33
C PRO A 245 -43.37 -15.75 -5.99
N GLU A 246 -42.62 -15.48 -4.92
CA GLU A 246 -43.14 -15.32 -3.56
C GLU A 246 -43.57 -13.88 -3.21
N LEU A 247 -43.31 -12.92 -4.11
CA LEU A 247 -43.68 -11.52 -3.89
C LEU A 247 -45.20 -11.32 -4.04
N ASP A 248 -45.73 -10.34 -3.30
CA ASP A 248 -47.14 -9.97 -3.34
C ASP A 248 -47.40 -8.92 -4.44
N TYR A 249 -48.38 -9.20 -5.29
CA TYR A 249 -48.81 -8.34 -6.38
C TYR A 249 -50.28 -7.93 -6.21
N VAL A 250 -50.61 -6.76 -6.77
CA VAL A 250 -51.96 -6.19 -6.70
C VAL A 250 -52.47 -5.80 -8.08
N VAL A 251 -53.78 -5.99 -8.29
CA VAL A 251 -54.52 -5.27 -9.34
C VAL A 251 -55.06 -3.98 -8.74
N VAL A 252 -54.79 -2.86 -9.40
CA VAL A 252 -55.35 -1.54 -9.05
C VAL A 252 -56.22 -1.03 -10.20
N ALA A 253 -57.27 -0.27 -9.86
CA ALA A 253 -58.11 0.37 -10.85
C ALA A 253 -57.46 1.66 -11.35
N THR A 254 -57.30 1.81 -12.67
CA THR A 254 -56.79 3.04 -13.28
C THR A 254 -57.72 3.50 -14.41
N PRO A 255 -57.67 4.78 -14.81
CA PRO A 255 -58.45 5.29 -15.95
C PRO A 255 -58.19 4.52 -17.27
N ASP A 256 -57.00 3.94 -17.40
CA ASP A 256 -56.56 3.22 -18.60
C ASP A 256 -56.73 1.70 -18.48
N GLY A 257 -57.41 1.21 -17.43
CA GLY A 257 -57.72 -0.20 -17.21
C GLY A 257 -57.10 -0.82 -15.93
N PRO A 258 -57.47 -2.06 -15.58
CA PRO A 258 -56.90 -2.79 -14.45
C PRO A 258 -55.39 -2.95 -14.63
N THR A 259 -54.61 -2.56 -13.62
CA THR A 259 -53.14 -2.49 -13.71
C THR A 259 -52.48 -3.28 -12.60
N ILE A 260 -51.38 -3.97 -12.91
CA ILE A 260 -50.65 -4.88 -12.03
C ILE A 260 -49.26 -4.33 -11.73
N LEU A 261 -48.90 -4.35 -10.45
CA LEU A 261 -47.57 -4.09 -9.91
C LEU A 261 -47.42 -4.77 -8.54
N ALA A 262 -46.20 -4.81 -8.00
CA ALA A 262 -45.98 -5.32 -6.64
C ALA A 262 -46.69 -4.45 -5.60
N GLU A 263 -47.29 -5.09 -4.58
CA GLU A 263 -48.08 -4.38 -3.55
C GLU A 263 -47.27 -3.28 -2.87
N ALA A 264 -46.02 -3.59 -2.52
CA ALA A 264 -45.10 -2.66 -1.88
C ALA A 264 -44.78 -1.42 -2.73
N ARG A 265 -45.00 -1.46 -4.06
CA ARG A 265 -44.77 -0.34 -4.97
C ARG A 265 -46.02 0.47 -5.26
N ALA A 266 -47.22 -0.01 -4.94
CA ALA A 266 -48.49 0.65 -5.27
C ALA A 266 -48.54 2.11 -4.81
N GLN A 267 -48.11 2.37 -3.57
CA GLN A 267 -48.11 3.72 -3.00
C GLN A 267 -47.15 4.68 -3.73
N ALA A 268 -45.99 4.20 -4.19
CA ALA A 268 -45.01 5.02 -4.92
C ALA A 268 -45.52 5.52 -6.27
N TYR A 269 -46.54 4.85 -6.83
CA TYR A 269 -47.27 5.25 -8.04
C TYR A 269 -48.60 5.94 -7.75
N GLY A 270 -48.90 6.22 -6.47
CA GLY A 270 -50.13 6.92 -6.05
C GLY A 270 -51.39 6.05 -6.08
N PHE A 271 -51.27 4.73 -6.21
CA PHE A 271 -52.40 3.83 -6.19
C PHE A 271 -52.77 3.44 -4.76
N THR A 272 -54.02 3.71 -4.38
CA THR A 272 -54.55 3.44 -3.03
C THR A 272 -55.70 2.43 -3.01
N GLU A 273 -56.36 2.22 -4.15
CA GLU A 273 -57.49 1.29 -4.27
C GLU A 273 -57.05 -0.04 -4.92
N VAL A 274 -56.91 -1.07 -4.08
CA VAL A 274 -56.56 -2.43 -4.51
C VAL A 274 -57.82 -3.23 -4.80
N VAL A 275 -57.94 -3.71 -6.03
CA VAL A 275 -59.05 -4.53 -6.54
C VAL A 275 -58.84 -6.00 -6.17
N ARG A 276 -57.62 -6.52 -6.31
CA ARG A 276 -57.27 -7.93 -6.08
C ARG A 276 -55.82 -8.06 -5.63
N ARG A 277 -55.54 -9.05 -4.76
CA ARG A 277 -54.19 -9.44 -4.29
C ARG A 277 -53.89 -10.87 -4.70
N PHE A 278 -52.64 -11.16 -5.03
CA PHE A 278 -52.20 -12.48 -5.44
C PHE A 278 -50.67 -12.61 -5.35
N LYS A 279 -50.15 -13.83 -5.46
CA LYS A 279 -48.71 -14.11 -5.49
C LYS A 279 -48.14 -14.05 -6.89
N GLY A 280 -46.86 -13.72 -7.02
CA GLY A 280 -46.14 -13.69 -8.31
C GLY A 280 -46.25 -15.00 -9.09
N THR A 281 -46.33 -16.14 -8.39
CA THR A 281 -46.61 -17.46 -8.98
C THR A 281 -47.84 -17.51 -9.87
N GLU A 282 -48.85 -16.69 -9.60
CA GLU A 282 -50.08 -16.64 -10.40
C GLU A 282 -49.92 -15.89 -11.73
N LEU A 283 -48.83 -15.11 -11.91
CA LEU A 283 -48.51 -14.43 -13.17
C LEU A 283 -47.68 -15.29 -14.11
N ILE A 284 -46.88 -16.21 -13.59
CA ILE A 284 -45.93 -17.01 -14.37
C ILE A 284 -46.68 -17.78 -15.49
N GLY A 285 -46.15 -17.71 -16.71
CA GLY A 285 -46.69 -18.33 -17.91
C GLY A 285 -47.76 -17.51 -18.63
N LYS A 286 -48.27 -16.42 -18.05
CA LYS A 286 -49.21 -15.52 -18.75
C LYS A 286 -48.51 -14.83 -19.92
N ARG A 287 -49.18 -14.80 -21.07
CA ARG A 287 -48.68 -14.10 -22.26
C ARG A 287 -49.05 -12.62 -22.24
N TYR A 288 -48.23 -11.80 -22.90
CA TYR A 288 -48.49 -10.38 -23.07
C TYR A 288 -48.25 -9.91 -24.51
N THR A 289 -48.91 -8.82 -24.88
CA THR A 289 -48.69 -8.13 -26.17
C THR A 289 -47.36 -7.37 -26.10
N PRO A 290 -46.40 -7.65 -27.01
CA PRO A 290 -45.08 -7.04 -26.94
C PRO A 290 -45.11 -5.52 -27.17
N LEU A 291 -44.14 -4.81 -26.58
CA LEU A 291 -43.96 -3.37 -26.79
C LEU A 291 -43.56 -3.04 -28.24
N PHE A 292 -42.81 -3.95 -28.87
CA PHE A 292 -42.36 -3.90 -30.25
C PHE A 292 -42.49 -5.29 -30.87
N ASP A 293 -42.93 -5.37 -32.12
CA ASP A 293 -43.22 -6.63 -32.82
C ASP A 293 -42.01 -7.26 -33.53
N PHE A 294 -40.81 -6.67 -33.41
CA PHE A 294 -39.59 -7.09 -34.12
C PHE A 294 -39.23 -8.57 -33.93
N PHE A 295 -39.58 -9.16 -32.79
CA PHE A 295 -39.24 -10.52 -32.41
C PHE A 295 -40.47 -11.38 -32.11
N ALA A 296 -41.66 -11.01 -32.59
CA ALA A 296 -42.95 -11.66 -32.28
C ALA A 296 -42.95 -13.19 -32.48
N ASP A 297 -42.17 -13.69 -33.43
CA ASP A 297 -42.06 -15.12 -33.77
C ASP A 297 -41.04 -15.89 -32.90
N THR A 298 -40.44 -15.26 -31.89
CA THR A 298 -39.43 -15.90 -31.04
C THR A 298 -40.05 -16.99 -30.17
N PRO A 299 -39.52 -18.24 -30.21
CA PRO A 299 -40.02 -19.33 -29.38
C PRO A 299 -40.01 -18.97 -27.89
N ASN A 300 -41.07 -19.35 -27.18
CA ASN A 300 -41.25 -19.14 -25.73
C ASN A 300 -41.17 -17.67 -25.25
N ALA A 301 -41.10 -16.68 -26.15
CA ALA A 301 -41.06 -15.26 -25.76
C ALA A 301 -42.44 -14.67 -25.44
N PHE A 302 -42.42 -13.47 -24.87
CA PHE A 302 -43.56 -12.64 -24.50
C PHE A 302 -44.50 -13.31 -23.49
N GLN A 303 -43.89 -13.88 -22.46
CA GLN A 303 -44.56 -14.41 -21.29
C GLN A 303 -43.94 -13.88 -20.00
N VAL A 304 -44.69 -13.98 -18.91
CA VAL A 304 -44.18 -13.70 -17.58
C VAL A 304 -43.41 -14.91 -17.04
N ILE A 305 -42.19 -14.71 -16.53
CA ILE A 305 -41.30 -15.75 -16.03
C ILE A 305 -40.94 -15.51 -14.56
N ALA A 306 -40.50 -16.57 -13.88
CA ALA A 306 -39.98 -16.47 -12.52
C ALA A 306 -38.54 -15.96 -12.55
N ALA A 307 -38.20 -15.05 -11.64
CA ALA A 307 -36.82 -14.69 -11.38
C ALA A 307 -36.60 -14.30 -9.92
N GLU A 308 -35.60 -14.91 -9.28
CA GLU A 308 -35.31 -14.70 -7.85
C GLU A 308 -34.68 -13.35 -7.54
N HIS A 309 -34.02 -12.71 -8.52
CA HIS A 309 -33.36 -11.41 -8.34
C HIS A 309 -34.35 -10.22 -8.30
N VAL A 310 -35.64 -10.45 -8.59
CA VAL A 310 -36.65 -9.40 -8.58
C VAL A 310 -36.91 -8.94 -7.14
N THR A 311 -36.76 -7.64 -6.88
CA THR A 311 -37.03 -7.02 -5.58
C THR A 311 -38.17 -6.01 -5.65
N THR A 312 -38.60 -5.51 -4.47
CA THR A 312 -39.58 -4.43 -4.35
C THR A 312 -39.00 -3.14 -3.77
N ASP A 313 -37.67 -3.03 -3.72
CA ASP A 313 -36.98 -1.87 -3.18
C ASP A 313 -37.16 -0.64 -4.09
N ASP A 314 -37.17 -0.88 -5.40
CA ASP A 314 -37.34 0.13 -6.45
C ASP A 314 -38.22 -0.37 -7.62
N GLY A 315 -38.50 0.51 -8.58
CA GLY A 315 -39.30 0.17 -9.77
C GLY A 315 -40.74 -0.23 -9.45
N THR A 316 -41.25 -1.24 -10.13
CA THR A 316 -42.64 -1.76 -10.02
C THR A 316 -42.73 -3.16 -9.41
N GLY A 317 -41.59 -3.80 -9.11
CA GLY A 317 -41.53 -5.23 -8.79
C GLY A 317 -41.77 -6.16 -9.99
N VAL A 318 -41.69 -5.64 -11.21
CA VAL A 318 -41.64 -6.42 -12.46
C VAL A 318 -40.47 -5.91 -13.28
N VAL A 319 -39.66 -6.83 -13.79
CA VAL A 319 -38.46 -6.51 -14.56
C VAL A 319 -38.69 -6.90 -16.02
N HIS A 320 -38.41 -5.98 -16.95
CA HIS A 320 -38.42 -6.32 -18.37
C HIS A 320 -37.12 -7.10 -18.67
N MET A 321 -37.21 -8.15 -19.48
CA MET A 321 -36.08 -9.06 -19.73
C MET A 321 -35.57 -8.90 -21.15
N ALA A 322 -34.30 -8.54 -21.29
CA ALA A 322 -33.57 -8.44 -22.56
C ALA A 322 -32.28 -9.28 -22.47
N PRO A 323 -32.33 -10.59 -22.80
CA PRO A 323 -31.29 -11.56 -22.45
C PRO A 323 -29.90 -11.28 -23.07
N ALA A 324 -29.81 -10.43 -24.09
CA ALA A 324 -28.54 -10.01 -24.65
C ALA A 324 -27.84 -8.88 -23.86
N TYR A 325 -28.50 -8.26 -22.86
CA TYR A 325 -28.03 -7.03 -22.22
C TYR A 325 -28.11 -7.04 -20.69
N GLY A 326 -28.55 -8.16 -20.09
CA GLY A 326 -28.52 -8.40 -18.64
C GLY A 326 -28.08 -9.84 -18.36
N GLU A 327 -27.16 -10.04 -17.42
CA GLU A 327 -26.68 -11.39 -17.05
C GLU A 327 -27.79 -12.19 -16.36
N GLU A 328 -28.50 -11.56 -15.42
CA GLU A 328 -29.65 -12.16 -14.76
C GLU A 328 -30.81 -12.41 -15.76
N ASP A 329 -30.98 -11.52 -16.73
CA ASP A 329 -31.92 -11.67 -17.84
C ASP A 329 -31.61 -12.91 -18.68
N GLN A 330 -30.34 -13.08 -19.04
CA GLN A 330 -29.86 -14.22 -19.81
C GLN A 330 -30.14 -15.52 -19.06
N LEU A 331 -29.74 -15.61 -17.79
CA LEU A 331 -29.91 -16.82 -16.98
C LEU A 331 -31.39 -17.21 -16.81
N ALA A 332 -32.26 -16.25 -16.54
CA ALA A 332 -33.70 -16.51 -16.36
C ALA A 332 -34.39 -16.88 -17.68
N CYS A 333 -34.00 -16.26 -18.80
CA CYS A 333 -34.52 -16.57 -20.14
C CYS A 333 -34.05 -17.95 -20.63
N ASP A 334 -32.77 -18.27 -20.44
CA ASP A 334 -32.19 -19.57 -20.82
C ASP A 334 -32.91 -20.72 -20.09
N ALA A 335 -33.25 -20.53 -18.80
CA ALA A 335 -33.96 -21.52 -17.99
C ALA A 335 -35.36 -21.91 -18.53
N VAL A 336 -35.99 -21.03 -19.31
CA VAL A 336 -37.30 -21.28 -19.95
C VAL A 336 -37.19 -21.43 -21.48
N GLY A 337 -35.97 -21.52 -22.01
CA GLY A 337 -35.72 -21.73 -23.43
C GLY A 337 -36.05 -20.53 -24.33
N ILE A 338 -35.87 -19.31 -23.83
CA ILE A 338 -35.92 -18.07 -24.62
C ILE A 338 -34.50 -17.76 -25.12
N PRO A 339 -34.26 -17.59 -26.43
CA PRO A 339 -32.91 -17.40 -26.96
C PRO A 339 -32.36 -15.99 -26.67
N THR A 340 -31.03 -15.89 -26.61
CA THR A 340 -30.32 -14.60 -26.58
C THR A 340 -30.26 -14.01 -28.00
N ILE A 341 -30.85 -12.82 -28.22
CA ILE A 341 -30.88 -12.13 -29.51
C ILE A 341 -30.13 -10.80 -29.43
N LEU A 342 -29.06 -10.66 -30.23
CA LEU A 342 -28.31 -9.42 -30.36
C LEU A 342 -29.01 -8.45 -31.30
N THR A 343 -29.23 -7.23 -30.83
CA THR A 343 -29.90 -6.15 -31.57
C THR A 343 -28.99 -4.98 -31.92
N VAL A 344 -27.80 -4.93 -31.32
CA VAL A 344 -26.78 -3.91 -31.57
C VAL A 344 -25.46 -4.54 -32.03
N ASP A 345 -24.71 -3.81 -32.84
CA ASP A 345 -23.37 -4.17 -33.29
C ASP A 345 -22.29 -3.90 -32.21
N ASP A 346 -21.03 -4.13 -32.57
CA ASP A 346 -19.89 -3.96 -31.67
C ASP A 346 -19.63 -2.49 -31.29
N GLY A 347 -20.15 -1.53 -32.04
CA GLY A 347 -20.13 -0.10 -31.71
C GLY A 347 -21.38 0.36 -30.94
N ALA A 348 -22.17 -0.59 -30.41
CA ALA A 348 -23.46 -0.34 -29.75
C ALA A 348 -24.43 0.50 -30.59
N ARG A 349 -24.48 0.24 -31.90
CA ARG A 349 -25.49 0.79 -32.81
C ARG A 349 -26.50 -0.29 -33.18
N PHE A 350 -27.78 0.07 -33.23
CA PHE A 350 -28.82 -0.87 -33.64
C PHE A 350 -28.57 -1.40 -35.05
N THR A 351 -28.75 -2.70 -35.23
CA THR A 351 -28.62 -3.35 -36.54
C THR A 351 -29.95 -3.34 -37.30
N ALA A 352 -29.97 -3.91 -38.51
CA ALA A 352 -31.17 -4.01 -39.33
C ALA A 352 -32.30 -4.84 -38.70
N VAL A 353 -32.03 -5.61 -37.63
CA VAL A 353 -33.05 -6.38 -36.91
C VAL A 353 -33.99 -5.49 -36.08
N VAL A 354 -33.62 -4.22 -35.86
CA VAL A 354 -34.48 -3.20 -35.22
C VAL A 354 -34.56 -1.98 -36.17
N PRO A 355 -35.32 -2.08 -37.29
CA PRO A 355 -35.24 -1.12 -38.39
C PRO A 355 -35.46 0.36 -38.01
N PRO A 356 -36.43 0.73 -37.13
CA PRO A 356 -36.69 2.14 -36.82
C PRO A 356 -35.51 2.86 -36.16
N TYR A 357 -34.59 2.13 -35.53
CA TYR A 357 -33.46 2.67 -34.80
C TYR A 357 -32.11 2.32 -35.43
N GLN A 358 -32.11 1.63 -36.58
CA GLN A 358 -30.89 1.15 -37.23
C GLN A 358 -29.85 2.28 -37.39
N GLY A 359 -28.62 1.99 -36.97
CA GLY A 359 -27.47 2.90 -37.03
C GLY A 359 -27.40 3.91 -35.88
N LEU A 360 -28.47 4.09 -35.09
CA LEU A 360 -28.43 4.94 -33.90
C LEU A 360 -27.66 4.25 -32.77
N HIS A 361 -26.83 5.02 -32.07
CA HIS A 361 -26.17 4.54 -30.86
C HIS A 361 -27.19 4.34 -29.73
N VAL A 362 -27.03 3.32 -28.89
CA VAL A 362 -27.97 2.96 -27.82
C VAL A 362 -28.41 4.15 -26.95
N PHE A 363 -27.48 4.99 -26.52
CA PHE A 363 -27.82 6.16 -25.68
C PHE A 363 -28.57 7.25 -26.46
N GLU A 364 -28.32 7.40 -27.76
CA GLU A 364 -29.04 8.35 -28.62
C GLU A 364 -30.46 7.84 -28.93
N ALA A 365 -30.63 6.52 -29.03
CA ALA A 365 -31.89 5.86 -29.32
C ALA A 365 -32.92 5.95 -28.18
N ASN A 366 -32.49 6.21 -26.94
CA ASN A 366 -33.39 6.36 -25.79
C ASN A 366 -34.53 7.35 -26.07
N ARG A 367 -34.23 8.53 -26.65
CA ARG A 367 -35.24 9.57 -26.94
C ARG A 367 -36.27 9.13 -28.00
N PRO A 368 -35.86 8.65 -29.20
CA PRO A 368 -36.78 8.05 -30.17
C PRO A 368 -37.64 6.94 -29.58
N ILE A 369 -37.05 6.01 -28.80
CA ILE A 369 -37.78 4.89 -28.19
C ILE A 369 -38.85 5.38 -27.22
N ILE A 370 -38.52 6.31 -26.31
CA ILE A 370 -39.49 6.89 -25.38
C ILE A 370 -40.64 7.58 -26.13
N ARG A 371 -40.34 8.32 -27.20
CA ARG A 371 -41.35 8.97 -28.04
C ARG A 371 -42.31 7.94 -28.65
N ASP A 372 -41.77 6.85 -29.19
CA ASP A 372 -42.58 5.83 -29.87
C ASP A 372 -43.43 5.03 -28.86
N LEU A 373 -42.88 4.71 -27.68
CA LEU A 373 -43.64 4.12 -26.56
C LEU A 373 -44.77 5.02 -26.08
N LYS A 374 -44.55 6.34 -26.04
CA LYS A 374 -45.59 7.32 -25.71
C LYS A 374 -46.68 7.38 -26.78
N ALA A 375 -46.30 7.35 -28.06
CA ALA A 375 -47.24 7.32 -29.18
C ALA A 375 -48.09 6.04 -29.18
N ALA A 376 -47.51 4.91 -28.76
CA ALA A 376 -48.20 3.63 -28.59
C ALA A 376 -49.05 3.54 -27.31
N GLY A 377 -49.03 4.55 -26.43
CA GLY A 377 -49.76 4.52 -25.15
C GLY A 377 -49.17 3.57 -24.10
N ALA A 378 -47.98 3.02 -24.36
CA ALA A 378 -47.30 2.08 -23.47
C ALA A 378 -46.50 2.77 -22.35
N LEU A 379 -46.10 4.04 -22.54
CA LEU A 379 -45.37 4.81 -21.54
C LEU A 379 -46.31 5.33 -20.43
N ILE A 380 -46.07 4.91 -19.19
CA ILE A 380 -46.85 5.31 -18.00
C ILE A 380 -46.22 6.48 -17.28
N ARG A 381 -44.90 6.46 -17.13
CA ARG A 381 -44.15 7.45 -16.37
C ARG A 381 -42.77 7.65 -17.00
N GLU A 382 -42.33 8.90 -17.04
CA GLU A 382 -41.00 9.32 -17.49
C GLU A 382 -40.42 10.24 -16.42
N ASP A 383 -39.29 9.85 -15.85
CA ASP A 383 -38.54 10.57 -14.83
C ASP A 383 -37.04 10.55 -15.15
N SER A 384 -36.25 11.22 -14.31
CA SER A 384 -34.80 11.13 -14.33
C SER A 384 -34.28 10.47 -13.05
N TYR A 385 -33.26 9.63 -13.19
CA TYR A 385 -32.66 8.88 -12.10
C TYR A 385 -31.15 9.11 -12.08
N VAL A 386 -30.61 9.44 -10.91
CA VAL A 386 -29.16 9.61 -10.69
C VAL A 386 -28.67 8.42 -9.90
N HIS A 387 -27.71 7.69 -10.46
CA HIS A 387 -27.19 6.46 -9.86
C HIS A 387 -25.74 6.21 -10.24
N SER A 388 -25.12 5.30 -9.48
CA SER A 388 -23.77 4.84 -9.75
C SER A 388 -23.77 3.89 -10.96
N TYR A 389 -23.06 4.27 -12.03
CA TYR A 389 -23.04 3.53 -13.29
C TYR A 389 -21.60 3.20 -13.73
N PRO A 390 -21.35 2.00 -14.28
CA PRO A 390 -20.01 1.60 -14.67
C PRO A 390 -19.55 2.32 -15.94
N HIS A 391 -18.33 2.86 -15.89
CA HIS A 391 -17.64 3.50 -17.01
C HIS A 391 -16.37 2.72 -17.33
N CYS A 392 -15.97 2.73 -18.59
CA CYS A 392 -14.70 2.15 -18.99
C CYS A 392 -13.59 2.90 -18.24
N TRP A 393 -12.79 2.18 -17.46
CA TRP A 393 -11.66 2.77 -16.71
C TRP A 393 -10.63 3.44 -17.63
N ARG A 394 -10.69 3.15 -18.94
CA ARG A 394 -9.79 3.63 -19.99
C ARG A 394 -10.33 4.89 -20.67
N CYS A 395 -11.35 4.75 -21.53
CA CYS A 395 -11.91 5.85 -22.30
C CYS A 395 -12.90 6.72 -21.51
N ARG A 396 -13.24 6.32 -20.27
CA ARG A 396 -14.18 7.00 -19.36
C ARG A 396 -15.61 7.12 -19.90
N ASN A 397 -15.92 6.48 -21.04
CA ASN A 397 -17.28 6.36 -21.54
C ASN A 397 -18.08 5.34 -20.72
N PRO A 398 -19.39 5.53 -20.58
CA PRO A 398 -20.25 4.55 -19.92
C PRO A 398 -20.25 3.22 -20.67
N LEU A 399 -20.16 2.12 -19.92
CA LEU A 399 -20.21 0.77 -20.46
C LEU A 399 -21.65 0.38 -20.81
N ILE A 400 -21.79 -0.67 -21.61
CA ILE A 400 -23.04 -1.43 -21.68
C ILE A 400 -22.75 -2.86 -21.24
N TYR A 401 -23.79 -3.58 -20.84
CA TYR A 401 -23.72 -5.04 -20.78
C TYR A 401 -24.18 -5.57 -22.12
N LYS A 402 -23.41 -6.47 -22.73
CA LYS A 402 -23.70 -7.06 -24.04
C LYS A 402 -23.28 -8.52 -24.06
N ALA A 403 -24.13 -9.38 -24.62
CA ALA A 403 -23.78 -10.76 -24.91
C ALA A 403 -22.68 -10.80 -25.97
N VAL A 404 -21.55 -11.39 -25.63
CA VAL A 404 -20.42 -11.57 -26.55
C VAL A 404 -19.89 -13.00 -26.43
N SER A 405 -19.43 -13.55 -27.55
CA SER A 405 -18.67 -14.80 -27.49
C SER A 405 -17.34 -14.49 -26.81
N SER A 406 -17.00 -15.29 -25.81
CA SER A 406 -15.71 -15.18 -25.12
C SER A 406 -15.22 -16.56 -24.71
N TRP A 407 -13.91 -16.69 -24.58
CA TRP A 407 -13.28 -17.84 -23.95
C TRP A 407 -13.17 -17.58 -22.45
N PHE A 408 -13.46 -18.61 -21.66
CA PHE A 408 -13.49 -18.54 -20.21
C PHE A 408 -12.56 -19.56 -19.60
N VAL A 409 -11.95 -19.21 -18.46
CA VAL A 409 -11.48 -20.21 -17.48
C VAL A 409 -12.61 -20.46 -16.49
N GLU A 410 -12.98 -21.73 -16.30
CA GLU A 410 -14.04 -22.19 -15.38
C GLU A 410 -13.57 -22.11 -13.91
N VAL A 411 -13.37 -20.89 -13.42
CA VAL A 411 -12.90 -20.62 -12.05
C VAL A 411 -13.87 -21.19 -11.01
N THR A 412 -15.16 -21.24 -11.31
CA THR A 412 -16.18 -21.79 -10.41
C THR A 412 -15.91 -23.26 -10.07
N ALA A 413 -15.33 -24.05 -10.99
CA ALA A 413 -14.98 -25.45 -10.75
C ALA A 413 -13.83 -25.65 -9.75
N ILE A 414 -12.96 -24.66 -9.58
CA ILE A 414 -11.79 -24.70 -8.68
C ILE A 414 -11.90 -23.73 -7.49
N ARG A 415 -13.04 -23.04 -7.36
CA ARG A 415 -13.24 -21.96 -6.39
C ARG A 415 -12.96 -22.38 -4.96
N ASP A 416 -13.56 -23.46 -4.52
CA ASP A 416 -13.44 -23.91 -3.14
C ASP A 416 -12.00 -24.37 -2.85
N ARG A 417 -11.33 -24.96 -3.86
CA ARG A 417 -9.91 -25.32 -3.77
C ARG A 417 -8.99 -24.11 -3.65
N MET A 418 -9.28 -23.02 -4.37
CA MET A 418 -8.54 -21.76 -4.20
C MET A 418 -8.67 -21.20 -2.78
N VAL A 419 -9.86 -21.29 -2.17
CA VAL A 419 -10.09 -20.85 -0.78
C VAL A 419 -9.27 -21.69 0.19
N GLU A 420 -9.24 -23.02 0.01
CA GLU A 420 -8.41 -23.91 0.82
C GLU A 420 -6.92 -23.58 0.70
N LEU A 421 -6.40 -23.48 -0.53
CA LEU A 421 -4.97 -23.18 -0.77
C LEU A 421 -4.55 -21.79 -0.27
N ASN A 422 -5.49 -20.85 -0.16
CA ASN A 422 -5.21 -19.53 0.41
C ASN A 422 -4.92 -19.58 1.93
N GLU A 423 -5.34 -20.63 2.63
CA GLU A 423 -5.01 -20.81 4.05
C GLU A 423 -3.51 -21.01 4.28
N ASP A 424 -2.83 -21.65 3.32
CA ASP A 424 -1.39 -21.92 3.33
C ASP A 424 -0.54 -20.66 3.06
N ILE A 425 -1.16 -19.56 2.63
CA ILE A 425 -0.49 -18.30 2.31
C ILE A 425 -0.38 -17.41 3.55
N THR A 426 0.79 -16.86 3.83
CA THR A 426 0.96 -15.84 4.88
C THR A 426 0.67 -14.46 4.33
N TRP A 427 -0.37 -13.79 4.85
CA TRP A 427 -0.76 -12.44 4.42
C TRP A 427 -0.30 -11.39 5.44
N THR A 428 0.33 -10.33 4.95
CA THR A 428 0.61 -9.10 5.70
C THR A 428 -0.09 -7.94 5.02
N PRO A 429 -1.14 -7.32 5.60
CA PRO A 429 -1.73 -7.63 6.91
C PRO A 429 -2.65 -8.87 6.89
N GLU A 430 -2.72 -9.56 8.03
CA GLU A 430 -3.40 -10.87 8.17
C GLU A 430 -4.88 -10.85 7.79
N HIS A 431 -5.58 -9.76 8.09
CA HIS A 431 -7.02 -9.64 7.84
C HIS A 431 -7.39 -9.71 6.34
N VAL A 432 -6.44 -9.54 5.41
CA VAL A 432 -6.72 -9.66 3.97
C VAL A 432 -7.04 -11.10 3.58
N LYS A 433 -6.43 -12.09 4.24
CA LYS A 433 -6.60 -13.54 3.97
C LYS A 433 -8.08 -13.94 3.94
N HIS A 434 -8.80 -13.69 5.04
CA HIS A 434 -10.23 -14.01 5.16
C HIS A 434 -11.14 -12.81 4.82
N GLY A 435 -10.56 -11.62 4.67
CA GLY A 435 -11.24 -10.37 4.35
C GLY A 435 -11.41 -10.20 2.85
N GLN A 436 -10.74 -9.20 2.28
CA GLN A 436 -10.95 -8.81 0.88
C GLN A 436 -10.64 -9.93 -0.11
N PHE A 437 -9.55 -10.69 0.09
CA PHE A 437 -9.14 -11.74 -0.83
C PHE A 437 -9.98 -13.01 -0.65
N GLY A 438 -10.10 -13.53 0.58
CA GLY A 438 -10.89 -14.73 0.87
C GLY A 438 -12.36 -14.60 0.45
N LYS A 439 -13.00 -13.45 0.74
CA LYS A 439 -14.38 -13.18 0.28
C LYS A 439 -14.49 -13.03 -1.24
N TRP A 440 -13.44 -12.54 -1.89
CA TRP A 440 -13.40 -12.47 -3.35
C TRP A 440 -13.34 -13.87 -3.95
N LEU A 441 -12.45 -14.73 -3.44
CA LEU A 441 -12.33 -16.13 -3.87
C LEU A 441 -13.63 -16.90 -3.66
N SER A 442 -14.28 -16.80 -2.49
CA SER A 442 -15.52 -17.54 -2.19
C SER A 442 -16.70 -17.15 -3.10
N ASN A 443 -16.62 -16.02 -3.80
CA ASN A 443 -17.64 -15.52 -4.72
C ASN A 443 -17.13 -15.40 -6.16
N ALA A 444 -16.00 -16.05 -6.48
CA ALA A 444 -15.39 -15.97 -7.80
C ALA A 444 -16.34 -16.54 -8.87
N ARG A 445 -16.34 -15.87 -10.03
CA ARG A 445 -17.05 -16.26 -11.24
C ARG A 445 -16.04 -16.66 -12.31
N ASP A 446 -16.52 -17.35 -13.35
CA ASP A 446 -15.68 -17.73 -14.48
C ASP A 446 -15.03 -16.50 -15.12
N TRP A 447 -13.77 -16.67 -15.49
CA TRP A 447 -12.92 -15.57 -15.93
C TRP A 447 -12.92 -15.49 -17.46
N SER A 448 -13.51 -14.43 -17.99
CA SER A 448 -13.43 -14.09 -19.41
C SER A 448 -11.99 -13.71 -19.80
N ILE A 449 -11.33 -14.59 -20.54
CA ILE A 449 -9.94 -14.45 -20.97
C ILE A 449 -9.78 -13.97 -22.41
N SER A 450 -10.86 -13.79 -23.17
CA SER A 450 -10.79 -13.19 -24.52
C SER A 450 -10.85 -11.66 -24.49
N ARG A 451 -10.08 -11.02 -25.36
CA ARG A 451 -10.17 -9.60 -25.75
C ARG A 451 -10.16 -9.48 -27.27
N ASN A 452 -11.10 -8.72 -27.82
CA ASN A 452 -11.21 -8.50 -29.28
C ASN A 452 -10.24 -7.40 -29.75
N ARG A 453 -8.95 -7.58 -29.46
CA ARG A 453 -7.88 -6.57 -29.59
C ARG A 453 -6.68 -7.12 -30.39
N PHE A 454 -5.59 -6.35 -30.48
CA PHE A 454 -4.52 -6.56 -31.47
C PHE A 454 -3.17 -6.93 -30.87
N TRP A 455 -2.80 -6.31 -29.75
CA TRP A 455 -1.49 -6.43 -29.10
C TRP A 455 -1.61 -7.25 -27.81
N GLY A 456 -1.20 -8.51 -27.86
CA GLY A 456 -1.24 -9.45 -26.74
C GLY A 456 -0.92 -10.87 -27.18
N SER A 457 -0.78 -11.78 -26.20
CA SER A 457 -0.67 -13.22 -26.47
C SER A 457 -1.90 -13.72 -27.23
N PRO A 458 -1.76 -14.47 -28.32
CA PRO A 458 -2.91 -14.96 -29.08
C PRO A 458 -3.63 -16.08 -28.31
N ILE A 459 -4.96 -16.16 -28.47
CA ILE A 459 -5.67 -17.40 -28.12
C ILE A 459 -5.27 -18.47 -29.15
N PRO A 460 -4.68 -19.62 -28.72
CA PRO A 460 -4.07 -20.58 -29.63
C PRO A 460 -5.09 -21.62 -30.17
N VAL A 461 -6.27 -21.14 -30.57
CA VAL A 461 -7.38 -21.98 -31.05
C VAL A 461 -7.59 -21.78 -32.54
N TRP A 462 -7.54 -22.86 -33.31
CA TRP A 462 -7.88 -22.90 -34.74
C TRP A 462 -9.23 -23.58 -34.94
N ARG A 463 -10.09 -22.95 -35.73
CA ARG A 463 -11.44 -23.42 -36.06
C ARG A 463 -11.61 -23.55 -37.56
N SER A 464 -12.37 -24.55 -37.99
CA SER A 464 -12.85 -24.66 -39.38
C SER A 464 -13.70 -23.45 -39.76
N ASP A 465 -13.50 -22.92 -40.96
CA ASP A 465 -14.36 -21.87 -41.54
C ASP A 465 -15.65 -22.42 -42.18
N ASP A 466 -15.86 -23.75 -42.17
CA ASP A 466 -17.08 -24.40 -42.65
C ASP A 466 -17.81 -25.14 -41.51
N PRO A 467 -19.03 -24.73 -41.13
CA PRO A 467 -19.81 -25.40 -40.10
C PRO A 467 -20.26 -26.82 -40.48
N ALA A 468 -20.20 -27.22 -41.75
CA ALA A 468 -20.46 -28.60 -42.18
C ALA A 468 -19.34 -29.57 -41.79
N TYR A 469 -18.12 -29.06 -41.59
CA TYR A 469 -16.96 -29.81 -41.13
C TYR A 469 -16.38 -29.17 -39.85
N PRO A 470 -17.13 -29.23 -38.73
CA PRO A 470 -16.72 -28.54 -37.50
C PRO A 470 -15.49 -29.22 -36.90
N ARG A 471 -14.42 -28.45 -36.72
CA ARG A 471 -13.18 -28.88 -36.08
C ARG A 471 -12.60 -27.73 -35.25
N ILE A 472 -12.04 -28.07 -34.10
CA ILE A 472 -11.26 -27.18 -33.25
C ILE A 472 -9.92 -27.88 -32.94
N ASP A 473 -8.82 -27.17 -33.19
CA ASP A 473 -7.48 -27.58 -32.77
C ASP A 473 -6.90 -26.53 -31.81
N VAL A 474 -6.31 -26.97 -30.70
CA VAL A 474 -5.65 -26.08 -29.72
C VAL A 474 -4.17 -26.44 -29.65
N TYR A 475 -3.31 -25.44 -29.86
CA TYR A 475 -1.86 -25.60 -29.87
C TYR A 475 -1.25 -25.06 -28.59
N GLY A 476 -0.18 -25.70 -28.12
CA GLY A 476 0.45 -25.39 -26.84
C GLY A 476 1.94 -25.14 -26.95
N SER A 477 2.52 -25.15 -28.16
CA SER A 477 3.93 -24.85 -28.40
C SER A 477 4.16 -24.37 -29.82
N ILE A 478 5.27 -23.65 -30.02
CA ILE A 478 5.81 -23.29 -31.33
C ILE A 478 6.09 -24.57 -32.13
N ALA A 479 6.67 -25.60 -31.51
CA ALA A 479 6.98 -26.87 -32.20
C ALA A 479 5.73 -27.56 -32.78
N GLU A 480 4.59 -27.53 -32.06
CA GLU A 480 3.32 -28.05 -32.60
C GLU A 480 2.80 -27.21 -33.77
N LEU A 481 2.92 -25.88 -33.70
CA LEU A 481 2.55 -24.98 -34.80
C LEU A 481 3.42 -25.25 -36.04
N GLU A 482 4.75 -25.27 -35.90
CA GLU A 482 5.66 -25.51 -37.02
C GLU A 482 5.41 -26.86 -37.70
N ARG A 483 5.12 -27.91 -36.90
CA ARG A 483 4.78 -29.24 -37.40
C ARG A 483 3.52 -29.24 -38.27
N ASP A 484 2.46 -28.57 -37.82
CA ASP A 484 1.14 -28.64 -38.48
C ASP A 484 0.96 -27.62 -39.61
N PHE A 485 1.71 -26.51 -39.60
CA PHE A 485 1.67 -25.47 -40.64
C PHE A 485 2.86 -25.52 -41.60
N GLY A 486 3.93 -26.25 -41.29
CA GLY A 486 5.08 -26.45 -42.18
C GLY A 486 5.92 -25.19 -42.41
N VAL A 487 5.87 -24.23 -41.48
CA VAL A 487 6.60 -22.96 -41.53
C VAL A 487 7.33 -22.74 -40.21
N THR A 488 8.47 -22.03 -40.26
CA THR A 488 9.14 -21.57 -39.03
C THR A 488 8.36 -20.42 -38.41
N VAL A 489 8.03 -20.52 -37.13
CA VAL A 489 7.28 -19.47 -36.41
C VAL A 489 8.27 -18.56 -35.70
N THR A 490 8.37 -17.31 -36.18
CA THR A 490 9.31 -16.32 -35.62
C THR A 490 8.66 -15.31 -34.69
N ASP A 491 7.35 -15.12 -34.79
CA ASP A 491 6.59 -14.16 -33.97
C ASP A 491 5.16 -14.70 -33.76
N LEU A 492 4.76 -14.86 -32.50
CA LEU A 492 3.42 -15.32 -32.11
C LEU A 492 2.38 -14.18 -32.10
N HIS A 493 2.78 -12.93 -32.30
CA HIS A 493 1.85 -11.81 -32.30
C HIS A 493 1.00 -11.79 -33.57
N ARG A 494 -0.15 -11.12 -33.47
CA ARG A 494 -0.88 -10.66 -34.65
C ARG A 494 -0.04 -9.62 -35.43
N PRO A 495 -0.13 -9.58 -36.76
CA PRO A 495 -0.93 -10.45 -37.61
C PRO A 495 -0.23 -11.77 -38.00
N TYR A 496 1.04 -11.99 -37.65
CA TYR A 496 1.84 -13.11 -38.14
C TYR A 496 1.24 -14.48 -37.81
N VAL A 497 0.79 -14.66 -36.57
CA VAL A 497 0.12 -15.91 -36.15
C VAL A 497 -1.21 -16.15 -36.86
N ASP A 498 -1.90 -15.08 -37.31
CA ASP A 498 -3.18 -15.18 -38.04
C ASP A 498 -2.97 -15.73 -39.46
N LEU A 499 -1.75 -15.65 -40.00
CA LEU A 499 -1.41 -16.18 -41.33
C LEU A 499 -1.22 -17.70 -41.34
N LEU A 500 -1.05 -18.31 -40.17
CA LEU A 500 -0.94 -19.76 -40.01
C LEU A 500 -2.31 -20.39 -40.30
N THR A 501 -2.49 -20.88 -41.53
CA THR A 501 -3.72 -21.54 -41.97
C THR A 501 -3.37 -22.84 -42.68
N ARG A 502 -4.28 -23.82 -42.61
CA ARG A 502 -4.13 -25.12 -43.28
C ARG A 502 -5.48 -25.66 -43.73
N PRO A 503 -5.55 -26.54 -44.74
CA PRO A 503 -6.79 -27.26 -45.06
C PRO A 503 -7.33 -28.00 -43.83
N ASN A 504 -8.66 -28.03 -43.68
CA ASN A 504 -9.30 -28.80 -42.62
C ASN A 504 -9.08 -30.31 -42.85
N PRO A 505 -8.47 -31.05 -41.91
CA PRO A 505 -8.23 -32.49 -42.06
C PRO A 505 -9.52 -33.30 -42.17
N ASP A 506 -10.63 -32.80 -41.62
CA ASP A 506 -11.90 -33.52 -41.55
C ASP A 506 -12.78 -33.28 -42.80
N ASP A 507 -12.37 -32.36 -43.68
CA ASP A 507 -13.05 -32.10 -44.95
C ASP A 507 -12.35 -32.86 -46.10
N PRO A 508 -12.97 -33.94 -46.61
CA PRO A 508 -12.38 -34.74 -47.67
C PRO A 508 -12.29 -34.00 -49.01
N THR A 509 -12.98 -32.87 -49.17
CA THR A 509 -12.91 -32.02 -50.37
C THR A 509 -11.70 -31.08 -50.35
N GLY A 510 -11.13 -30.83 -49.16
CA GLY A 510 -10.06 -29.86 -48.94
C GLY A 510 -10.46 -28.41 -49.17
N ALA A 511 -11.75 -28.09 -49.17
CA ALA A 511 -12.26 -26.74 -49.44
C ALA A 511 -12.28 -25.86 -48.19
N SER A 512 -12.58 -26.43 -47.03
CA SER A 512 -12.57 -25.73 -45.75
C SER A 512 -11.15 -25.59 -45.18
N THR A 513 -10.94 -24.51 -44.43
CA THR A 513 -9.65 -24.08 -43.90
C THR A 513 -9.72 -23.94 -42.38
N MET A 514 -8.70 -24.42 -41.67
CA MET A 514 -8.47 -24.12 -40.26
C MET A 514 -7.87 -22.73 -40.11
N ARG A 515 -8.55 -21.86 -39.35
CA ARG A 515 -8.13 -20.47 -39.09
C ARG A 515 -8.12 -20.19 -37.60
N ARG A 516 -7.14 -19.42 -37.13
CA ARG A 516 -7.11 -18.99 -35.74
C ARG A 516 -8.33 -18.13 -35.43
N VAL A 517 -8.89 -18.26 -34.23
CA VAL A 517 -9.81 -17.26 -33.69
C VAL A 517 -9.08 -15.92 -33.60
N SER A 518 -9.74 -14.79 -33.86
CA SER A 518 -9.05 -13.48 -33.95
C SER A 518 -8.57 -12.92 -32.60
N ASP A 519 -9.12 -13.43 -31.50
CA ASP A 519 -9.00 -12.86 -30.18
C ASP A 519 -7.60 -13.03 -29.59
N VAL A 520 -7.21 -12.06 -28.75
CA VAL A 520 -6.01 -12.14 -27.90
C VAL A 520 -6.44 -12.41 -26.46
N LEU A 521 -5.50 -12.91 -25.66
CA LEU A 521 -5.71 -13.17 -24.26
C LEU A 521 -5.83 -11.87 -23.46
N ASP A 522 -6.56 -11.96 -22.35
CA ASP A 522 -6.54 -10.97 -21.28
C ASP A 522 -5.11 -10.76 -20.77
N VAL A 523 -4.71 -9.51 -20.57
CA VAL A 523 -3.38 -9.17 -20.06
C VAL A 523 -3.13 -9.74 -18.66
N TRP A 524 -4.20 -9.95 -17.89
CA TRP A 524 -4.12 -10.63 -16.59
C TRP A 524 -3.80 -12.13 -16.69
N PHE A 525 -4.00 -12.74 -17.86
CA PHE A 525 -3.56 -14.10 -18.16
C PHE A 525 -2.06 -14.15 -18.41
N ASP A 526 -1.51 -13.16 -19.13
CA ASP A 526 -0.07 -13.00 -19.30
C ASP A 526 0.61 -12.81 -17.94
N SER A 527 0.25 -11.77 -17.20
CA SER A 527 0.85 -11.49 -15.89
C SER A 527 0.60 -12.61 -14.87
N GLY A 528 -0.58 -13.24 -14.87
CA GLY A 528 -0.86 -14.41 -14.03
C GLY A 528 -0.03 -15.65 -14.36
N SER A 529 0.55 -15.71 -15.56
CA SER A 529 1.44 -16.80 -15.99
C SER A 529 2.89 -16.61 -15.56
N MET A 530 3.23 -15.47 -14.95
CA MET A 530 4.59 -15.04 -14.64
C MET A 530 5.43 -16.08 -13.89
N SER A 531 4.86 -16.78 -12.91
CA SER A 531 5.61 -17.72 -12.07
C SER A 531 6.32 -18.83 -12.86
N PHE A 532 5.71 -19.29 -13.95
CA PHE A 532 6.25 -20.34 -14.82
C PHE A 532 6.75 -19.79 -16.17
N ALA A 533 6.11 -18.76 -16.72
CA ALA A 533 6.47 -18.22 -18.03
C ALA A 533 7.81 -17.46 -18.01
N GLN A 534 8.21 -16.84 -16.89
CA GLN A 534 9.49 -16.12 -16.79
C GLN A 534 10.73 -17.04 -16.91
N VAL A 535 10.53 -18.36 -16.77
CA VAL A 535 11.57 -19.38 -16.88
C VAL A 535 11.32 -20.35 -18.05
N HIS A 536 10.41 -19.99 -18.95
CA HIS A 536 10.08 -20.78 -20.14
C HIS A 536 9.55 -22.20 -19.83
N TYR A 537 8.90 -22.39 -18.67
CA TYR A 537 8.30 -23.67 -18.29
C TYR A 537 7.08 -23.97 -19.19
N PRO A 538 6.91 -25.22 -19.66
CA PRO A 538 7.65 -26.44 -19.30
C PRO A 538 8.80 -26.79 -20.24
N PHE A 539 9.11 -25.95 -21.22
CA PHE A 539 10.08 -26.23 -22.27
C PHE A 539 11.52 -26.22 -21.75
N GLU A 540 11.78 -25.31 -20.83
CA GLU A 540 13.07 -25.17 -20.15
C GLU A 540 12.88 -25.01 -18.64
N ASN A 541 13.98 -25.14 -17.89
CA ASN A 541 14.05 -24.89 -16.45
C ASN A 541 13.02 -25.64 -15.59
N GLN A 542 12.53 -26.81 -16.06
CA GLN A 542 11.51 -27.59 -15.38
C GLN A 542 11.90 -27.97 -13.94
N GLU A 543 13.12 -28.49 -13.76
CA GLU A 543 13.62 -28.87 -12.44
C GLU A 543 13.70 -27.68 -11.50
N TRP A 544 14.13 -26.51 -12.01
CA TRP A 544 14.19 -25.29 -11.23
C TRP A 544 12.77 -24.85 -10.82
N PHE A 545 11.81 -24.81 -11.74
CA PHE A 545 10.44 -24.41 -11.41
C PHE A 545 9.82 -25.32 -10.35
N GLU A 546 9.95 -26.65 -10.50
CA GLU A 546 9.36 -27.61 -9.55
C GLU A 546 9.93 -27.49 -8.13
N SER A 547 11.21 -27.12 -7.98
CA SER A 547 11.83 -26.91 -6.66
C SER A 547 11.63 -25.50 -6.10
N HIS A 548 11.31 -24.51 -6.93
CA HIS A 548 11.22 -23.09 -6.56
C HIS A 548 9.77 -22.54 -6.57
N PHE A 549 8.78 -23.37 -6.93
CA PHE A 549 7.36 -23.03 -6.88
C PHE A 549 6.64 -23.76 -5.72
N PRO A 550 5.94 -23.04 -4.83
CA PRO A 550 5.58 -21.61 -4.87
C PRO A 550 6.73 -20.66 -4.47
N GLY A 551 6.73 -19.46 -5.05
CA GLY A 551 7.66 -18.38 -4.68
C GLY A 551 7.52 -17.96 -3.22
N ASP A 552 8.61 -17.48 -2.60
CA ASP A 552 8.66 -17.20 -1.17
C ASP A 552 7.99 -15.88 -0.78
N PHE A 553 8.11 -14.85 -1.61
CA PHE A 553 7.59 -13.52 -1.30
C PHE A 553 7.17 -12.70 -2.52
N ILE A 554 6.08 -11.96 -2.34
CA ILE A 554 5.49 -11.03 -3.31
C ILE A 554 4.96 -9.79 -2.56
N VAL A 555 5.00 -8.62 -3.19
CA VAL A 555 4.44 -7.39 -2.63
C VAL A 555 3.82 -6.53 -3.71
N GLU A 556 2.58 -6.10 -3.50
CA GLU A 556 1.88 -5.13 -4.34
C GLU A 556 0.81 -4.37 -3.54
N TYR A 557 0.18 -3.38 -4.16
CA TYR A 557 -0.91 -2.63 -3.55
C TYR A 557 -2.19 -3.48 -3.41
N ILE A 558 -3.05 -3.09 -2.46
CA ILE A 558 -4.25 -3.82 -2.02
C ILE A 558 -5.27 -4.14 -3.13
N GLY A 559 -5.31 -3.36 -4.21
CA GLY A 559 -6.18 -3.65 -5.35
C GLY A 559 -5.74 -4.88 -6.16
N GLN A 560 -4.50 -5.36 -6.00
CA GLN A 560 -4.05 -6.60 -6.63
C GLN A 560 -4.73 -7.85 -6.06
N THR A 561 -5.47 -7.74 -4.95
CA THR A 561 -6.42 -8.78 -4.49
C THR A 561 -7.49 -9.12 -5.54
N ARG A 562 -7.75 -8.22 -6.49
CA ARG A 562 -8.63 -8.42 -7.65
C ARG A 562 -7.89 -8.43 -8.99
N GLY A 563 -6.57 -8.29 -8.97
CA GLY A 563 -5.71 -8.29 -10.16
C GLY A 563 -4.73 -9.44 -10.10
N TRP A 564 -3.45 -9.11 -9.99
CA TRP A 564 -2.35 -10.06 -10.13
C TRP A 564 -2.34 -11.17 -9.07
N PHE A 565 -2.62 -10.88 -7.79
CA PHE A 565 -2.69 -11.94 -6.77
C PHE A 565 -3.79 -12.94 -7.09
N TYR A 566 -4.93 -12.46 -7.59
CA TYR A 566 -6.05 -13.31 -7.97
C TYR A 566 -5.70 -14.19 -9.17
N THR A 567 -5.16 -13.63 -10.25
CA THR A 567 -4.88 -14.42 -11.46
C THR A 567 -3.70 -15.37 -11.30
N LEU A 568 -2.67 -15.00 -10.53
CA LEU A 568 -1.63 -15.94 -10.11
C LEU A 568 -2.23 -17.12 -9.36
N HIS A 569 -3.14 -16.88 -8.41
CA HIS A 569 -3.74 -17.94 -7.59
C HIS A 569 -4.70 -18.83 -8.38
N VAL A 570 -5.45 -18.26 -9.32
CA VAL A 570 -6.29 -19.01 -10.28
C VAL A 570 -5.44 -19.96 -11.11
N LEU A 571 -4.37 -19.46 -11.74
CA LEU A 571 -3.52 -20.28 -12.62
C LEU A 571 -2.69 -21.29 -11.83
N ALA A 572 -2.17 -20.90 -10.65
CA ALA A 572 -1.46 -21.80 -9.74
C ALA A 572 -2.33 -23.00 -9.33
N THR A 573 -3.58 -22.73 -8.95
CA THR A 573 -4.54 -23.76 -8.56
C THR A 573 -4.90 -24.64 -9.76
N ALA A 574 -5.29 -24.03 -10.89
CA ALA A 574 -5.77 -24.76 -12.06
C ALA A 574 -4.69 -25.61 -12.72
N LEU A 575 -3.44 -25.13 -12.79
CA LEU A 575 -2.35 -25.81 -13.47
C LEU A 575 -1.61 -26.79 -12.54
N PHE A 576 -1.38 -26.41 -11.27
CA PHE A 576 -0.44 -27.10 -10.39
C PHE A 576 -1.03 -27.59 -9.06
N ASP A 577 -2.26 -27.21 -8.70
CA ASP A 577 -2.89 -27.51 -7.41
C ASP A 577 -2.02 -27.11 -6.19
N ARG A 578 -1.43 -25.91 -6.24
CA ARG A 578 -0.57 -25.34 -5.19
C ARG A 578 -0.94 -23.87 -4.95
N PRO A 579 -0.62 -23.28 -3.78
CA PRO A 579 -0.72 -21.83 -3.61
C PRO A 579 0.22 -21.12 -4.59
N ALA A 580 -0.11 -19.89 -4.99
CA ALA A 580 0.74 -19.13 -5.92
C ALA A 580 2.07 -18.65 -5.31
N PHE A 581 2.08 -18.40 -4.00
CA PHE A 581 3.21 -17.86 -3.25
C PHE A 581 3.05 -18.20 -1.77
N LYS A 582 4.16 -18.25 -1.01
CA LYS A 582 4.15 -18.57 0.42
C LYS A 582 3.79 -17.38 1.30
N SER A 583 4.27 -16.18 0.95
CA SER A 583 4.01 -14.95 1.71
C SER A 583 3.70 -13.77 0.79
N VAL A 584 2.78 -12.90 1.21
CA VAL A 584 2.42 -11.66 0.49
C VAL A 584 2.35 -10.47 1.43
N LEU A 585 2.95 -9.35 1.03
CA LEU A 585 2.66 -8.04 1.62
C LEU A 585 1.72 -7.27 0.71
N SER A 586 0.55 -6.88 1.24
CA SER A 586 -0.45 -6.09 0.53
C SER A 586 -0.60 -4.73 1.19
N HIS A 587 0.05 -3.72 0.62
CA HIS A 587 0.04 -2.37 1.17
C HIS A 587 -1.17 -1.57 0.70
N GLY A 588 -1.57 -0.54 1.44
CA GLY A 588 -2.70 0.31 1.09
C GLY A 588 -2.39 1.35 0.00
N ILE A 589 -3.20 2.40 -0.07
CA ILE A 589 -3.20 3.36 -1.18
C ILE A 589 -2.51 4.65 -0.78
N VAL A 590 -1.63 5.14 -1.65
CA VAL A 590 -1.03 6.46 -1.50
C VAL A 590 -1.99 7.53 -2.06
N LEU A 591 -2.24 8.56 -1.28
CA LEU A 591 -3.14 9.68 -1.55
C LEU A 591 -2.33 10.97 -1.78
N GLY A 592 -2.90 11.88 -2.58
CA GLY A 592 -2.37 13.22 -2.79
C GLY A 592 -2.51 14.08 -1.55
N SER A 593 -1.90 15.27 -1.58
CA SER A 593 -1.92 16.22 -0.46
C SER A 593 -3.33 16.73 -0.10
N ASP A 594 -4.29 16.54 -1.00
CA ASP A 594 -5.72 16.85 -0.84
C ASP A 594 -6.53 15.69 -0.24
N GLY A 595 -5.90 14.54 0.03
CA GLY A 595 -6.57 13.34 0.53
C GLY A 595 -7.33 12.54 -0.54
N GLN A 596 -7.29 12.96 -1.80
CA GLN A 596 -7.84 12.20 -2.92
C GLN A 596 -6.80 11.24 -3.48
N LYS A 597 -7.23 10.25 -4.27
CA LYS A 597 -6.30 9.37 -4.99
C LYS A 597 -5.37 10.22 -5.86
N MET A 598 -4.07 9.91 -5.85
CA MET A 598 -3.11 10.67 -6.66
C MET A 598 -3.42 10.53 -8.15
N SER A 599 -3.37 11.64 -8.87
CA SER A 599 -3.52 11.65 -10.32
C SER A 599 -2.58 12.65 -10.98
N LYS A 600 -1.96 12.21 -12.08
CA LYS A 600 -1.17 13.07 -12.97
C LYS A 600 -2.00 14.26 -13.50
N SER A 601 -3.31 14.09 -13.70
CA SER A 601 -4.19 15.16 -14.17
C SER A 601 -4.50 16.20 -13.08
N LEU A 602 -4.58 15.77 -11.81
CA LEU A 602 -4.85 16.64 -10.67
C LEU A 602 -3.60 17.36 -10.17
N ARG A 603 -2.40 16.83 -10.49
CA ARG A 603 -1.10 17.34 -9.99
C ARG A 603 -1.11 17.53 -8.46
N ASN A 604 -1.78 16.63 -7.75
CA ASN A 604 -2.02 16.70 -6.31
C ASN A 604 -0.92 16.03 -5.46
N TYR A 605 0.29 15.87 -6.00
CA TYR A 605 1.41 15.25 -5.30
C TYR A 605 2.75 15.92 -5.69
N PRO A 606 3.78 15.93 -4.80
CA PRO A 606 5.09 16.52 -5.10
C PRO A 606 5.80 15.76 -6.22
N ASP A 607 6.53 16.44 -7.11
CA ASP A 607 7.32 15.73 -8.12
C ASP A 607 8.40 14.86 -7.46
N VAL A 608 8.53 13.61 -7.90
CA VAL A 608 9.42 12.65 -7.23
C VAL A 608 10.89 12.97 -7.50
N SER A 609 11.22 13.42 -8.70
CA SER A 609 12.60 13.78 -9.06
C SER A 609 13.05 14.98 -8.24
N GLU A 610 12.17 15.98 -8.08
CA GLU A 610 12.43 17.13 -7.22
C GLU A 610 12.67 16.73 -5.76
N VAL A 611 11.93 15.74 -5.23
CA VAL A 611 12.18 15.25 -3.86
C VAL A 611 13.51 14.49 -3.77
N PHE A 612 13.85 13.67 -4.75
CA PHE A 612 15.15 12.99 -4.78
C PHE A 612 16.32 13.97 -4.83
N ASP A 613 16.20 15.08 -5.56
CA ASP A 613 17.25 16.09 -5.66
C ASP A 613 17.30 17.01 -4.43
N ARG A 614 16.19 17.14 -3.67
CA ARG A 614 16.13 17.99 -2.48
C ARG A 614 16.47 17.26 -1.18
N ASP A 615 15.83 16.11 -0.94
CA ASP A 615 15.86 15.42 0.35
C ASP A 615 16.61 14.07 0.27
N GLY A 616 16.61 13.43 -0.90
CA GLY A 616 17.24 12.12 -1.13
C GLY A 616 16.25 10.94 -1.20
N ALA A 617 16.68 9.84 -1.79
CA ALA A 617 15.92 8.60 -1.92
C ALA A 617 15.78 7.85 -0.58
N ASP A 618 16.78 7.91 0.31
CA ASP A 618 16.70 7.31 1.65
C ASP A 618 15.68 8.05 2.53
N ALA A 619 15.57 9.38 2.37
CA ALA A 619 14.54 10.18 3.03
C ALA A 619 13.12 9.73 2.64
N MET A 620 12.89 9.60 1.34
CA MET A 620 11.63 9.13 0.77
C MET A 620 11.32 7.69 1.21
N ARG A 621 12.32 6.80 1.13
CA ARG A 621 12.21 5.41 1.58
C ARG A 621 11.78 5.36 3.04
N TRP A 622 12.46 6.10 3.91
CA TRP A 622 12.16 6.13 5.34
C TRP A 622 10.74 6.58 5.62
N PHE A 623 10.32 7.69 5.02
CA PHE A 623 8.96 8.23 5.19
C PHE A 623 7.88 7.22 4.82
N LEU A 624 8.03 6.55 3.68
CA LEU A 624 7.05 5.56 3.22
C LEU A 624 7.08 4.28 4.06
N MET A 625 8.27 3.75 4.38
CA MET A 625 8.44 2.48 5.12
C MET A 625 8.08 2.59 6.60
N SER A 626 8.25 3.77 7.23
CA SER A 626 7.83 4.02 8.62
C SER A 626 6.33 4.28 8.78
N SER A 627 5.62 4.44 7.66
CA SER A 627 4.20 4.80 7.68
C SER A 627 3.28 3.59 7.87
N PRO A 628 2.02 3.78 8.31
CA PRO A 628 1.05 2.70 8.47
C PRO A 628 0.56 2.10 7.14
N ILE A 629 0.99 2.60 5.97
CA ILE A 629 0.52 2.13 4.66
C ILE A 629 0.81 0.64 4.43
N LEU A 630 1.91 0.14 4.99
CA LEU A 630 2.31 -1.27 4.89
C LEU A 630 1.41 -2.19 5.71
N ARG A 631 0.51 -1.63 6.53
CA ARG A 631 -0.55 -2.36 7.26
C ARG A 631 -1.91 -2.27 6.57
N GLY A 632 -1.94 -1.93 5.28
CA GLY A 632 -3.14 -1.86 4.45
C GLY A 632 -3.93 -0.54 4.53
N GLY A 633 -3.45 0.45 5.28
CA GLY A 633 -4.09 1.78 5.41
C GLY A 633 -3.72 2.75 4.29
N ASN A 634 -4.38 3.91 4.24
CA ASN A 634 -4.04 4.96 3.28
C ASN A 634 -2.98 5.93 3.84
N LEU A 635 -2.15 6.52 2.97
CA LEU A 635 -1.15 7.52 3.34
C LEU A 635 -1.25 8.77 2.48
N ILE A 636 -1.35 9.93 3.12
CA ILE A 636 -1.20 11.23 2.46
C ILE A 636 0.30 11.58 2.41
N VAL A 637 0.82 11.81 1.20
CA VAL A 637 2.23 12.22 1.03
C VAL A 637 2.35 13.73 1.18
N THR A 638 3.21 14.16 2.11
CA THR A 638 3.54 15.58 2.31
C THR A 638 5.05 15.78 2.35
N GLU A 639 5.52 16.92 1.85
CA GLU A 639 6.94 17.28 1.94
C GLU A 639 7.42 17.41 3.39
N GLU A 640 6.55 17.88 4.28
CA GLU A 640 6.84 17.98 5.71
C GLU A 640 7.11 16.62 6.34
N GLY A 641 6.31 15.60 6.00
CA GLY A 641 6.51 14.24 6.49
C GLY A 641 7.84 13.64 6.05
N ILE A 642 8.25 13.90 4.80
CA ILE A 642 9.54 13.44 4.26
C ILE A 642 10.70 14.10 5.02
N ARG A 643 10.65 15.42 5.23
CA ARG A 643 11.67 16.15 5.99
C ARG A 643 11.74 15.74 7.45
N GLU A 644 10.62 15.38 8.05
CA GLU A 644 10.60 14.92 9.45
C GLU A 644 11.33 13.58 9.61
N GLY A 645 11.16 12.64 8.66
CA GLY A 645 11.94 11.40 8.63
C GLY A 645 13.46 11.63 8.58
N VAL A 646 13.90 12.60 7.78
CA VAL A 646 15.32 13.01 7.71
C VAL A 646 15.83 13.51 9.07
N ARG A 647 15.04 14.34 9.76
CA ARG A 647 15.41 14.92 11.06
C ARG A 647 15.45 13.90 12.18
N GLN A 648 14.57 12.90 12.13
CA GLN A 648 14.45 11.91 13.19
C GLN A 648 15.52 10.82 13.12
N VAL A 649 16.01 10.46 11.93
CA VAL A 649 16.91 9.31 11.77
C VAL A 649 18.19 9.63 10.97
N LEU A 650 18.08 10.14 9.74
CA LEU A 650 19.24 10.32 8.86
C LEU A 650 20.25 11.33 9.46
N ILE A 651 19.78 12.50 9.89
CA ILE A 651 20.63 13.53 10.50
C ILE A 651 21.27 13.03 11.81
N PRO A 652 20.51 12.45 12.78
CA PRO A 652 21.10 11.88 13.99
C PRO A 652 22.14 10.79 13.71
N LEU A 653 21.91 9.91 12.74
CA LEU A 653 22.85 8.86 12.36
C LEU A 653 24.15 9.47 11.78
N TRP A 654 24.03 10.42 10.85
CA TRP A 654 25.17 11.13 10.28
C TRP A 654 25.96 11.92 11.32
N ASN A 655 25.27 12.55 12.27
CA ASN A 655 25.88 13.27 13.38
C ASN A 655 26.64 12.34 14.33
N ALA A 656 26.11 11.14 14.61
CA ALA A 656 26.81 10.14 15.41
C ALA A 656 28.11 9.68 14.72
N TRP A 657 28.06 9.43 13.41
CA TRP A 657 29.23 9.12 12.59
C TRP A 657 30.25 10.26 12.58
N SER A 658 29.81 11.48 12.31
CA SER A 658 30.66 12.67 12.27
C SER A 658 31.32 12.94 13.62
N PHE A 659 30.57 12.76 14.72
CA PHE A 659 31.08 12.84 16.08
C PHE A 659 32.18 11.81 16.32
N PHE A 660 31.94 10.53 15.98
CA PHE A 660 32.94 9.48 16.12
C PHE A 660 34.23 9.82 15.37
N ALA A 661 34.13 10.14 14.08
CA ALA A 661 35.28 10.41 13.24
C ALA A 661 36.06 11.65 13.72
N LEU A 662 35.39 12.72 14.16
CA LEU A 662 36.04 13.90 14.74
C LEU A 662 36.88 13.54 15.96
N TYR A 663 36.30 12.87 16.97
CA TYR A 663 37.00 12.60 18.22
C TYR A 663 38.04 11.48 18.10
N ALA A 664 37.80 10.47 17.27
CA ALA A 664 38.78 9.44 16.97
C ALA A 664 40.01 10.04 16.27
N ASN A 665 39.81 10.92 15.28
CA ASN A 665 40.90 11.62 14.60
C ASN A 665 41.65 12.57 15.54
N ALA A 666 40.94 13.36 16.34
CA ALA A 666 41.54 14.30 17.30
C ALA A 666 42.39 13.58 18.36
N ALA A 667 41.93 12.41 18.83
CA ALA A 667 42.68 11.57 19.76
C ALA A 667 43.77 10.70 19.07
N ASN A 668 43.85 10.72 17.73
CA ASN A 668 44.68 9.83 16.92
C ASN A 668 44.50 8.34 17.30
N ARG A 669 43.23 7.94 17.50
CA ARG A 669 42.84 6.58 17.88
C ARG A 669 41.99 5.93 16.80
N GLU A 670 42.10 4.63 16.71
CA GLU A 670 41.28 3.81 15.84
C GLU A 670 40.30 3.01 16.70
N GLY A 671 39.01 3.05 16.38
CA GLY A 671 38.02 2.16 17.00
C GLY A 671 38.25 0.70 16.62
N GLN A 672 38.07 -0.18 17.60
CA GLN A 672 38.12 -1.63 17.46
C GLN A 672 36.83 -2.27 18.00
N PRO A 673 36.41 -3.44 17.50
CA PRO A 673 35.30 -4.18 18.08
C PRO A 673 35.54 -4.52 19.56
N ILE A 674 34.57 -4.23 20.43
CA ILE A 674 34.62 -4.57 21.86
C ILE A 674 33.39 -5.41 22.26
N GLN A 675 33.62 -6.47 23.04
CA GLN A 675 32.57 -7.40 23.46
C GLN A 675 32.11 -7.20 24.90
N GLN A 676 33.04 -6.85 25.79
CA GLN A 676 32.78 -6.73 27.23
C GLN A 676 33.39 -5.42 27.74
N PRO A 677 32.73 -4.28 27.52
CA PRO A 677 33.18 -3.03 28.10
C PRO A 677 32.96 -3.05 29.62
N GLU A 678 33.79 -2.33 30.37
CA GLU A 678 33.66 -2.24 31.83
C GLU A 678 32.73 -1.12 32.27
N HIS A 679 32.73 0.00 31.54
CA HIS A 679 31.97 1.19 31.90
C HIS A 679 30.45 0.96 31.76
N LEU A 680 29.67 1.44 32.74
CA LEU A 680 28.23 1.21 32.83
C LEU A 680 27.46 1.61 31.56
N LEU A 681 27.73 2.81 31.02
CA LEU A 681 27.05 3.30 29.81
C LEU A 681 27.42 2.49 28.56
N ASP A 682 28.63 1.93 28.53
CA ASP A 682 29.12 1.16 27.38
C ASP A 682 28.47 -0.23 27.37
N ARG A 683 28.42 -0.87 28.55
CA ARG A 683 27.69 -2.11 28.77
C ARG A 683 26.23 -1.97 28.39
N TYR A 684 25.58 -0.90 28.87
CA TYR A 684 24.19 -0.62 28.55
C TYR A 684 23.98 -0.44 27.05
N LEU A 685 24.80 0.37 26.36
CA LEU A 685 24.64 0.62 24.93
C LEU A 685 24.72 -0.69 24.14
N LEU A 686 25.73 -1.53 24.40
CA LEU A 686 25.91 -2.77 23.64
C LEU A 686 24.89 -3.86 24.03
N ALA A 687 24.43 -3.91 25.29
CA ALA A 687 23.32 -4.78 25.68
C ALA A 687 22.00 -4.34 25.03
N ARG A 688 21.75 -3.03 24.93
CA ARG A 688 20.58 -2.49 24.23
C ARG A 688 20.67 -2.74 22.71
N LEU A 689 21.86 -2.66 22.13
CA LEU A 689 22.14 -2.97 20.74
C LEU A 689 21.80 -4.43 20.41
N ARG A 690 22.14 -5.38 21.29
CA ARG A 690 21.71 -6.80 21.15
C ARG A 690 20.18 -6.91 21.02
N LEU A 691 19.45 -6.27 21.93
CA LEU A 691 17.98 -6.30 21.88
C LEU A 691 17.45 -5.62 20.62
N PHE A 692 18.03 -4.49 20.22
CA PHE A 692 17.69 -3.79 19.00
C PHE A 692 17.86 -4.67 17.75
N VAL A 693 19.01 -5.33 17.58
CA VAL A 693 19.26 -6.23 16.44
C VAL A 693 18.24 -7.36 16.38
N THR A 694 17.98 -8.00 17.54
CA THR A 694 17.02 -9.10 17.65
C THR A 694 15.60 -8.63 17.32
N ASP A 695 15.21 -7.48 17.86
CA ASP A 695 13.88 -6.91 17.68
C ASP A 695 13.59 -6.48 16.23
N VAL A 696 14.57 -5.86 15.57
CA VAL A 696 14.47 -5.53 14.14
C VAL A 696 14.39 -6.79 13.29
N GLN A 697 15.21 -7.80 13.60
CA GLN A 697 15.20 -9.08 12.88
C GLN A 697 13.83 -9.77 12.98
N ASP A 698 13.27 -9.87 14.19
CA ASP A 698 11.96 -10.51 14.42
C ASP A 698 10.83 -9.81 13.67
N LYS A 699 10.88 -8.47 13.59
CA LYS A 699 9.91 -7.66 12.85
C LYS A 699 10.04 -7.83 11.33
N LEU A 700 11.27 -7.79 10.80
CA LEU A 700 11.52 -8.00 9.36
C LEU A 700 11.26 -9.44 8.92
N ASP A 701 11.46 -10.44 9.78
CA ASP A 701 11.10 -11.84 9.50
C ASP A 701 9.59 -12.05 9.32
N ARG A 702 8.76 -11.15 9.87
CA ARG A 702 7.29 -11.12 9.71
C ARG A 702 6.81 -10.02 8.76
N TYR A 703 7.73 -9.34 8.09
CA TYR A 703 7.46 -8.21 7.18
C TYR A 703 6.77 -7.00 7.85
N ASP A 704 6.88 -6.84 9.19
CA ASP A 704 6.40 -5.65 9.92
C ASP A 704 7.44 -4.52 9.86
N ILE A 705 7.61 -4.00 8.65
CA ILE A 705 8.62 -3.00 8.31
C ILE A 705 8.42 -1.69 9.11
N ALA A 706 7.18 -1.26 9.29
CA ALA A 706 6.88 -0.01 10.01
C ALA A 706 7.34 -0.09 11.47
N SER A 707 7.06 -1.20 12.18
CA SER A 707 7.57 -1.38 13.53
C SER A 707 9.10 -1.50 13.58
N ALA A 708 9.74 -1.99 12.52
CA ALA A 708 11.20 -2.06 12.46
C ALA A 708 11.80 -0.64 12.38
N CYS A 709 11.17 0.26 11.64
CA CYS A 709 11.52 1.69 11.63
C CYS A 709 11.38 2.33 13.02
N ASP A 710 10.33 1.99 13.77
CA ASP A 710 10.13 2.49 15.14
C ASP A 710 11.27 2.05 16.08
N ALA A 711 11.68 0.77 15.99
CA ALA A 711 12.78 0.22 16.78
C ALA A 711 14.12 0.92 16.48
N ILE A 712 14.39 1.23 15.20
CA ILE A 712 15.57 1.99 14.77
C ILE A 712 15.53 3.41 15.31
N THR A 713 14.39 4.10 15.17
CA THR A 713 14.23 5.47 15.68
C THR A 713 14.51 5.52 17.19
N SER A 714 13.96 4.56 17.94
CA SER A 714 14.18 4.42 19.38
C SER A 714 15.65 4.20 19.73
N TYR A 715 16.36 3.33 19.01
CA TYR A 715 17.77 3.06 19.28
C TYR A 715 18.69 4.23 18.89
N VAL A 716 18.41 4.91 17.78
CA VAL A 716 19.17 6.11 17.36
C VAL A 716 19.01 7.25 18.37
N ASP A 717 17.83 7.42 18.96
CA ASP A 717 17.63 8.36 20.08
C ASP A 717 18.49 7.98 21.30
N VAL A 718 18.53 6.71 21.70
CA VAL A 718 19.41 6.23 22.79
C VAL A 718 20.87 6.54 22.48
N LEU A 719 21.33 6.21 21.27
CA LEU A 719 22.71 6.41 20.86
C LEU A 719 23.12 7.89 20.96
N THR A 720 22.29 8.77 20.43
CA THR A 720 22.61 10.20 20.26
C THR A 720 22.29 11.03 21.51
N ASN A 721 21.07 10.95 22.00
CA ASN A 721 20.54 11.80 23.06
C ASN A 721 20.83 11.25 24.47
N TRP A 722 21.25 9.99 24.60
CA TRP A 722 21.67 9.41 25.88
C TRP A 722 23.17 9.12 25.90
N TYR A 723 23.64 8.15 25.12
CA TYR A 723 25.01 7.66 25.22
C TYR A 723 26.06 8.70 24.81
N ILE A 724 25.98 9.24 23.58
CA ILE A 724 26.94 10.23 23.09
C ILE A 724 26.92 11.47 23.98
N ARG A 725 25.73 12.02 24.27
CA ARG A 725 25.59 13.21 25.13
C ARG A 725 26.25 13.03 26.49
N ARG A 726 26.04 11.89 27.16
CA ARG A 726 26.57 11.62 28.50
C ARG A 726 28.02 11.14 28.53
N SER A 727 28.57 10.75 27.39
CA SER A 727 29.95 10.26 27.28
C SER A 727 30.90 11.28 26.62
N ARG A 728 30.44 12.50 26.30
CA ARG A 728 31.26 13.54 25.63
C ARG A 728 32.61 13.78 26.30
N ASP A 729 32.64 13.86 27.63
CA ASP A 729 33.88 14.09 28.38
C ASP A 729 34.90 12.97 28.16
N ARG A 730 34.43 11.73 27.99
CA ARG A 730 35.29 10.56 27.71
C ARG A 730 35.87 10.61 26.31
N PHE A 731 35.10 11.11 25.34
CA PHE A 731 35.60 11.38 23.98
C PHE A 731 36.59 12.54 23.96
N TRP A 732 36.36 13.60 24.75
CA TRP A 732 37.33 14.68 24.95
C TRP A 732 38.63 14.20 25.59
N ALA A 733 38.55 13.28 26.54
CA ALA A 733 39.71 12.65 27.14
C ALA A 733 40.43 11.66 26.20
N GLY A 734 39.85 11.34 25.03
CA GLY A 734 40.41 10.36 24.08
C GLY A 734 40.40 8.93 24.61
N GLU A 735 39.40 8.57 25.43
CA GLU A 735 39.30 7.22 26.02
C GLU A 735 39.06 6.15 24.95
N GLN A 736 39.98 5.20 24.82
CA GLN A 736 39.90 4.12 23.83
C GLN A 736 38.62 3.29 23.97
N ALA A 737 38.20 2.95 25.20
CA ALA A 737 37.02 2.13 25.45
C ALA A 737 35.71 2.79 24.94
N ALA A 738 35.60 4.12 25.05
CA ALA A 738 34.44 4.86 24.54
C ALA A 738 34.41 4.87 23.01
N ILE A 739 35.58 5.00 22.38
CA ILE A 739 35.77 4.95 20.92
C ILE A 739 35.44 3.55 20.40
N ASP A 740 35.97 2.49 21.02
CA ASP A 740 35.70 1.10 20.64
C ASP A 740 34.22 0.74 20.76
N THR A 741 33.58 1.22 21.83
CA THR A 741 32.14 1.00 22.06
C THR A 741 31.31 1.71 20.98
N LEU A 742 31.59 2.97 20.67
CA LEU A 742 30.86 3.70 19.64
C LEU A 742 31.12 3.13 18.24
N TYR A 743 32.35 2.70 17.96
CA TYR A 743 32.70 1.98 16.73
C TYR A 743 31.85 0.72 16.58
N THR A 744 31.82 -0.14 17.61
CA THR A 744 31.04 -1.39 17.62
C THR A 744 29.55 -1.12 17.41
N ALA A 745 29.02 -0.07 18.06
CA ALA A 745 27.63 0.32 17.95
C ALA A 745 27.29 0.84 16.55
N LEU A 746 28.09 1.73 15.97
CA LEU A 746 27.86 2.28 14.63
C LEU A 746 27.99 1.20 13.54
N GLU A 747 29.00 0.35 13.63
CA GLU A 747 29.24 -0.71 12.64
C GLU A 747 28.07 -1.73 12.61
N THR A 748 27.61 -2.16 13.78
CA THR A 748 26.47 -3.08 13.91
C THR A 748 25.15 -2.41 13.52
N LEU A 749 24.96 -1.14 13.89
CA LEU A 749 23.79 -0.35 13.53
C LEU A 749 23.68 -0.21 12.01
N CYS A 750 24.76 0.17 11.32
CA CYS A 750 24.78 0.29 9.87
C CYS A 750 24.39 -1.02 9.17
N ARG A 751 24.93 -2.17 9.60
CA ARG A 751 24.54 -3.48 9.04
C ARG A 751 23.06 -3.81 9.26
N THR A 752 22.51 -3.46 10.42
CA THR A 752 21.10 -3.72 10.76
C THR A 752 20.15 -2.83 9.96
N VAL A 753 20.54 -1.57 9.74
CA VAL A 753 19.72 -0.54 9.09
C VAL A 753 19.87 -0.55 7.56
N ALA A 754 20.91 -1.18 7.02
CA ALA A 754 21.24 -1.17 5.60
C ALA A 754 20.08 -1.53 4.64
N PRO A 755 19.19 -2.50 4.92
CA PRO A 755 18.04 -2.75 4.03
C PRO A 755 17.05 -1.56 3.95
N LEU A 756 16.96 -0.75 5.00
CA LEU A 756 16.03 0.36 5.16
C LEU A 756 16.61 1.71 4.70
N LEU A 757 17.91 1.94 4.88
CA LEU A 757 18.61 3.16 4.46
C LEU A 757 19.90 2.79 3.71
N PRO A 758 19.79 2.19 2.51
CA PRO A 758 20.92 1.54 1.86
C PRO A 758 22.03 2.50 1.42
N LEU A 759 21.74 3.78 1.19
CA LEU A 759 22.70 4.73 0.66
C LEU A 759 23.50 5.39 1.79
N VAL A 760 22.82 5.96 2.78
CA VAL A 760 23.46 6.65 3.92
C VAL A 760 24.27 5.65 4.76
N THR A 761 23.75 4.44 4.98
CA THR A 761 24.49 3.43 5.75
C THR A 761 25.72 2.90 5.00
N GLU A 762 25.69 2.85 3.67
CA GLU A 762 26.84 2.44 2.86
C GLU A 762 27.99 3.42 3.01
N ASP A 763 27.72 4.73 2.88
CA ASP A 763 28.74 5.76 3.02
C ASP A 763 29.34 5.76 4.44
N ILE A 764 28.49 5.75 5.47
CA ILE A 764 28.93 5.71 6.86
C ILE A 764 29.76 4.45 7.14
N TRP A 765 29.27 3.27 6.73
CA TRP A 765 29.93 2.02 7.05
C TRP A 765 31.26 1.85 6.31
N ARG A 766 31.34 2.25 5.03
CA ARG A 766 32.61 2.26 4.29
C ARG A 766 33.58 3.29 4.88
N GLY A 767 33.10 4.47 5.26
CA GLY A 767 33.89 5.47 5.97
C GLY A 767 34.44 4.96 7.31
N LEU A 768 33.64 4.16 8.04
CA LEU A 768 33.98 3.59 9.34
C LEU A 768 34.94 2.39 9.24
N THR A 769 34.76 1.51 8.26
CA THR A 769 35.49 0.22 8.21
C THR A 769 36.60 0.21 7.16
N GLY A 770 36.44 0.95 6.07
CA GLY A 770 37.27 0.84 4.87
C GLY A 770 37.04 -0.44 4.07
N GLU A 771 36.04 -1.25 4.44
CA GLU A 771 35.67 -2.46 3.73
C GLU A 771 34.84 -2.16 2.47
N ARG A 772 34.58 -3.19 1.67
CA ARG A 772 34.02 -3.04 0.32
C ARG A 772 32.61 -2.42 0.31
N SER A 773 31.64 -3.04 0.99
CA SER A 773 30.24 -2.58 1.05
C SER A 773 29.50 -3.26 2.20
N VAL A 774 28.61 -2.53 2.89
CA VAL A 774 27.78 -3.06 3.98
C VAL A 774 26.83 -4.14 3.46
N HIS A 775 26.38 -4.03 2.21
CA HIS A 775 25.44 -4.95 1.57
C HIS A 775 26.08 -6.29 1.17
N LEU A 776 27.39 -6.42 1.28
CA LEU A 776 28.13 -7.67 1.10
C LEU A 776 28.37 -8.41 2.42
N THR A 777 28.00 -7.81 3.55
CA THR A 777 28.13 -8.43 4.87
C THR A 777 27.00 -9.41 5.16
N GLU A 778 27.17 -10.25 6.18
CA GLU A 778 26.09 -11.01 6.79
C GLU A 778 25.36 -10.13 7.84
N TRP A 779 24.09 -10.44 8.08
CA TRP A 779 23.29 -9.83 9.13
C TRP A 779 24.01 -9.99 10.48
N PRO A 780 24.06 -8.94 11.32
CA PRO A 780 24.89 -8.95 12.51
C PRO A 780 24.45 -10.03 13.51
N THR A 781 25.40 -10.83 13.98
CA THR A 781 25.20 -11.80 15.07
C THR A 781 25.29 -11.11 16.42
N VAL A 782 24.37 -11.41 17.33
CA VAL A 782 24.36 -10.82 18.68
C VAL A 782 25.27 -11.54 19.70
N ASP A 783 25.86 -12.67 19.33
CA ASP A 783 26.68 -13.51 20.23
C ASP A 783 27.88 -12.79 20.85
N LYS A 784 28.40 -11.78 20.13
CA LYS A 784 29.55 -10.96 20.57
C LYS A 784 29.14 -9.71 21.36
N LEU A 785 27.84 -9.47 21.52
CA LEU A 785 27.31 -8.35 22.29
C LEU A 785 26.94 -8.81 23.71
N PRO A 786 27.12 -7.96 24.75
CA PRO A 786 26.73 -8.29 26.11
C PRO A 786 25.27 -8.73 26.24
N ASP A 787 25.04 -9.78 27.02
CA ASP A 787 23.70 -10.20 27.42
C ASP A 787 23.39 -9.67 28.82
N ASP A 788 22.69 -8.54 28.89
CA ASP A 788 22.35 -7.91 30.18
C ASP A 788 20.95 -7.27 30.12
N PRO A 789 19.89 -8.09 29.97
CA PRO A 789 18.52 -7.59 29.86
C PRO A 789 18.06 -6.89 31.14
N GLU A 790 18.61 -7.25 32.30
CA GLU A 790 18.33 -6.59 33.57
C GLU A 790 18.88 -5.16 33.60
N LEU A 791 20.15 -4.95 33.23
CA LEU A 791 20.72 -3.60 33.09
C LEU A 791 19.94 -2.76 32.09
N VAL A 792 19.53 -3.34 30.96
CA VAL A 792 18.72 -2.62 29.97
C VAL A 792 17.39 -2.19 30.57
N ALA A 793 16.67 -3.09 31.24
CA ALA A 793 15.39 -2.77 31.88
C ALA A 793 15.54 -1.68 32.97
N GLN A 794 16.58 -1.77 33.80
CA GLN A 794 16.89 -0.77 34.82
C GLN A 794 17.21 0.61 34.20
N MET A 795 18.01 0.64 33.13
CA MET A 795 18.39 1.90 32.48
C MET A 795 17.23 2.52 31.69
N GLU A 796 16.43 1.73 30.97
CA GLU A 796 15.22 2.24 30.32
C GLU A 796 14.26 2.84 31.36
N ARG A 797 14.13 2.16 32.51
CA ARG A 797 13.36 2.70 33.62
C ARG A 797 13.95 4.01 34.19
N ALA A 798 15.27 4.11 34.30
CA ALA A 798 15.93 5.35 34.69
C ALA A 798 15.69 6.48 33.67
N ARG A 799 15.70 6.18 32.35
CA ARG A 799 15.38 7.14 31.29
C ARG A 799 13.94 7.62 31.38
N GLU A 800 12.98 6.74 31.66
CA GLU A 800 11.57 7.12 31.91
C GLU A 800 11.44 8.08 33.09
N VAL A 801 12.11 7.77 34.21
CA VAL A 801 12.18 8.65 35.39
C VAL A 801 12.72 10.02 35.01
N CYS A 802 13.81 10.08 34.26
CA CYS A 802 14.39 11.34 33.79
C CYS A 802 13.46 12.11 32.84
N SER A 803 12.75 11.41 31.96
CA SER A 803 11.79 12.02 31.02
C SER A 803 10.62 12.65 31.77
N VAL A 804 9.97 11.91 32.67
CA VAL A 804 8.83 12.39 33.47
C VAL A 804 9.26 13.54 34.39
N ALA A 805 10.39 13.40 35.09
CA ALA A 805 10.89 14.48 35.94
C ALA A 805 11.28 15.74 35.15
N SER A 806 11.83 15.60 33.95
CA SER A 806 12.12 16.73 33.05
C SER A 806 10.83 17.40 32.56
N ALA A 807 9.76 16.63 32.31
CA ALA A 807 8.45 17.17 31.95
C ALA A 807 7.83 17.99 33.09
N ILE A 808 7.88 17.48 34.33
CA ILE A 808 7.46 18.22 35.54
C ILE A 808 8.23 19.54 35.65
N ARG A 809 9.55 19.46 35.49
CA ARG A 809 10.44 20.61 35.57
C ARG A 809 10.13 21.68 34.51
N LYS A 810 9.79 21.26 33.29
CA LYS A 810 9.36 22.15 32.20
C LYS A 810 7.99 22.78 32.52
N ALA A 811 7.07 22.01 33.07
CA ALA A 811 5.75 22.49 33.47
C ALA A 811 5.83 23.55 34.59
N THR A 812 6.78 23.42 35.51
CA THR A 812 7.04 24.40 36.58
C THR A 812 7.96 25.56 36.18
N GLY A 813 8.40 25.62 34.90
CA GLY A 813 9.23 26.72 34.39
C GLY A 813 10.69 26.71 34.87
N ILE A 814 11.15 25.61 35.48
CA ILE A 814 12.51 25.52 36.04
C ILE A 814 13.49 25.09 34.94
N ARG A 815 14.48 25.94 34.64
CA ARG A 815 15.50 25.68 33.60
C ARG A 815 16.40 24.51 34.03
N ALA A 816 16.77 23.58 33.13
CA ALA A 816 17.58 22.37 33.42
C ALA A 816 18.91 22.62 34.19
N ARG A 817 19.54 23.78 33.97
CA ARG A 817 20.79 24.19 34.62
C ARG A 817 20.66 24.61 36.09
N GLN A 818 19.46 24.93 36.56
CA GLN A 818 19.17 25.28 37.95
C GLN A 818 19.24 24.04 38.85
N PRO A 819 20.26 23.80 39.68
CA PRO A 819 20.25 22.61 40.53
C PRO A 819 19.02 22.58 41.43
N LEU A 820 18.50 21.37 41.67
CA LEU A 820 17.36 21.11 42.57
C LEU A 820 17.80 20.19 43.71
N GLN A 821 17.05 20.22 44.81
CA GLN A 821 17.47 19.52 46.01
C GLN A 821 17.29 18.00 45.88
N ARG A 822 16.09 17.56 45.50
CA ARG A 822 15.72 16.15 45.61
C ARG A 822 14.76 15.70 44.52
N LEU A 823 14.93 14.47 44.07
CA LEU A 823 13.92 13.69 43.36
C LEU A 823 13.54 12.48 44.22
N THR A 824 12.26 12.23 44.43
CA THR A 824 11.76 10.98 45.01
C THR A 824 11.20 10.12 43.89
N VAL A 825 11.61 8.85 43.83
CA VAL A 825 11.17 7.89 42.82
C VAL A 825 10.57 6.69 43.51
N ALA A 826 9.28 6.44 43.25
CA ALA A 826 8.58 5.25 43.66
C ALA A 826 8.48 4.29 42.48
N THR A 827 9.22 3.18 42.51
CA THR A 827 9.21 2.19 41.43
C THR A 827 9.57 0.80 41.96
N THR A 828 9.11 -0.24 41.27
CA THR A 828 9.44 -1.63 41.57
C THR A 828 10.81 -2.08 41.03
N ALA A 829 11.40 -1.32 40.11
CA ALA A 829 12.72 -1.60 39.54
C ALA A 829 13.84 -1.21 40.51
N ASP A 830 14.89 -2.02 40.60
CA ASP A 830 16.09 -1.66 41.34
C ASP A 830 16.90 -0.62 40.56
N LEU A 831 16.84 0.64 41.01
CA LEU A 831 17.59 1.75 40.42
C LEU A 831 18.76 2.20 41.31
N GLN A 832 19.11 1.44 42.36
CA GLN A 832 20.07 1.88 43.37
C GLN A 832 21.42 2.28 42.75
N ALA A 833 21.91 1.45 41.82
CA ALA A 833 23.16 1.69 41.09
C ALA A 833 23.08 2.85 40.07
N LEU A 834 21.87 3.28 39.69
CA LEU A 834 21.61 4.33 38.69
C LEU A 834 21.23 5.68 39.30
N THR A 835 21.05 5.77 40.62
CA THR A 835 20.68 7.01 41.33
C THR A 835 21.62 8.17 41.00
N GLY A 836 22.93 7.95 40.98
CA GLY A 836 23.91 8.99 40.60
C GLY A 836 23.78 9.44 39.15
N LEU A 837 23.42 8.53 38.25
CA LEU A 837 23.19 8.84 36.83
C LEU A 837 21.93 9.71 36.68
N ILE A 838 20.83 9.31 37.31
CA ILE A 838 19.55 10.04 37.36
C ILE A 838 19.77 11.43 37.98
N ALA A 839 20.52 11.51 39.07
CA ALA A 839 20.83 12.76 39.76
C ALA A 839 21.55 13.75 38.84
N ALA A 840 22.57 13.26 38.12
CA ALA A 840 23.31 14.06 37.16
C ALA A 840 22.46 14.47 35.94
N GLU A 841 21.60 13.58 35.41
CA GLU A 841 20.71 13.91 34.29
C GLU A 841 19.73 15.04 34.62
N LEU A 842 19.10 14.93 35.79
CA LEU A 842 18.09 15.87 36.23
C LEU A 842 18.66 17.05 36.98
N ASN A 843 19.98 17.09 37.19
CA ASN A 843 20.66 18.11 37.98
C ASN A 843 19.99 18.30 39.36
N VAL A 844 19.82 17.19 40.07
CA VAL A 844 19.32 17.12 41.46
C VAL A 844 20.45 16.67 42.39
N ARG A 845 20.46 17.13 43.64
CA ARG A 845 21.49 16.74 44.63
C ARG A 845 21.29 15.31 45.13
N GLU A 846 20.04 14.88 45.30
CA GLU A 846 19.69 13.59 45.87
C GLU A 846 18.57 12.90 45.07
N VAL A 847 18.69 11.60 44.86
CA VAL A 847 17.60 10.74 44.35
C VAL A 847 17.25 9.75 45.45
N VAL A 848 16.02 9.83 45.96
CA VAL A 848 15.48 8.96 47.01
C VAL A 848 14.58 7.92 46.37
N LEU A 849 14.94 6.64 46.51
CA LEU A 849 14.10 5.53 46.09
C LEU A 849 13.15 5.15 47.23
N THR A 850 11.88 4.91 46.91
CA THR A 850 10.86 4.49 47.87
C THR A 850 9.94 3.43 47.27
N SER A 851 9.22 2.68 48.10
CA SER A 851 8.21 1.74 47.62
C SER A 851 6.91 2.45 47.27
N VAL A 852 6.19 1.93 46.28
CA VAL A 852 4.87 2.45 45.88
C VAL A 852 3.89 2.46 47.06
N ASP A 853 4.02 1.48 47.97
CA ASP A 853 3.17 1.34 49.16
C ASP A 853 3.55 2.26 50.34
N ALA A 854 4.70 2.95 50.30
CA ALA A 854 5.21 3.72 51.43
C ALA A 854 4.73 5.19 51.45
N ILE A 855 3.95 5.62 50.47
CA ILE A 855 3.48 7.00 50.36
C ILE A 855 1.97 7.05 50.53
N ASP A 856 1.54 7.63 51.65
CA ASP A 856 0.15 7.84 52.06
C ASP A 856 -0.44 9.09 51.37
N ALA A 857 -0.33 9.15 50.03
CA ALA A 857 -0.87 10.24 49.22
C ALA A 857 -2.09 9.73 48.44
N PRO A 858 -3.28 10.35 48.57
CA PRO A 858 -4.45 9.92 47.83
C PRO A 858 -4.18 10.04 46.33
N VAL A 859 -4.24 8.93 45.60
CA VAL A 859 -4.18 8.94 44.14
C VAL A 859 -5.50 9.54 43.64
N SER A 860 -5.47 10.73 43.03
CA SER A 860 -6.62 11.37 42.41
C SER A 860 -6.56 11.18 40.90
N GLN A 861 -7.65 10.76 40.28
CA GLN A 861 -7.73 10.73 38.81
C GLN A 861 -8.38 12.02 38.30
N GLN A 862 -7.94 12.49 37.14
CA GLN A 862 -8.46 13.64 36.43
C GLN A 862 -8.87 13.20 35.02
N LEU A 863 -10.13 13.48 34.66
CA LEU A 863 -10.67 13.15 33.34
C LEU A 863 -10.65 14.39 32.44
N THR A 864 -9.99 14.28 31.29
CA THR A 864 -10.05 15.27 30.21
C THR A 864 -10.77 14.67 29.01
N VAL A 865 -11.85 15.31 28.56
CA VAL A 865 -12.60 14.86 27.37
C VAL A 865 -12.00 15.47 26.10
N ASN A 866 -11.64 14.62 25.13
CA ASN A 866 -11.21 15.04 23.80
C ASN A 866 -12.43 15.40 22.95
N ALA A 867 -12.80 16.68 22.95
CA ALA A 867 -13.98 17.17 22.23
C ALA A 867 -13.96 16.87 20.73
N ARG A 868 -12.77 16.81 20.10
CA ARG A 868 -12.63 16.57 18.65
C ARG A 868 -12.90 15.12 18.28
N ALA A 869 -12.46 14.18 19.12
CA ALA A 869 -12.71 12.75 18.94
C ALA A 869 -14.13 12.34 19.38
N ALA A 870 -14.62 12.90 20.49
CA ALA A 870 -15.93 12.57 21.06
C ALA A 870 -17.11 13.25 20.32
N GLY A 871 -16.86 14.40 19.69
CA GLY A 871 -17.88 15.23 19.04
C GLY A 871 -18.72 14.52 17.96
N PRO A 872 -18.11 13.78 17.00
CA PRO A 872 -18.86 13.07 15.96
C PRO A 872 -19.88 12.07 16.49
N ARG A 873 -19.57 11.38 17.60
CA ARG A 873 -20.45 10.37 18.22
C ARG A 873 -21.44 10.99 19.20
N LEU A 874 -20.98 11.89 20.07
CA LEU A 874 -21.77 12.43 21.19
C LEU A 874 -22.59 13.68 20.82
N GLY A 875 -22.30 14.34 19.70
CA GLY A 875 -23.01 15.54 19.26
C GLY A 875 -23.10 16.61 20.35
N LYS A 876 -24.31 17.08 20.68
CA LYS A 876 -24.54 18.09 21.72
C LYS A 876 -24.20 17.61 23.14
N ALA A 877 -24.18 16.31 23.38
CA ALA A 877 -23.90 15.72 24.70
C ALA A 877 -22.43 15.85 25.12
N VAL A 878 -21.52 16.14 24.18
CA VAL A 878 -20.08 16.36 24.47
C VAL A 878 -19.86 17.50 25.48
N GLN A 879 -20.70 18.53 25.46
CA GLN A 879 -20.60 19.66 26.40
C GLN A 879 -20.98 19.25 27.83
N ALA A 880 -21.91 18.29 27.99
CA ALA A 880 -22.24 17.73 29.28
C ALA A 880 -21.08 16.87 29.82
N ALA A 881 -20.48 16.04 28.98
CA ALA A 881 -19.29 15.25 29.34
C ALA A 881 -18.09 16.13 29.73
N ILE A 882 -17.81 17.22 28.98
CA ILE A 882 -16.74 18.18 29.31
C ILE A 882 -17.02 18.88 30.64
N LYS A 883 -18.27 19.29 30.88
CA LYS A 883 -18.65 19.94 32.13
C LYS A 883 -18.48 18.97 33.30
N ALA A 884 -18.96 17.75 33.15
CA ALA A 884 -18.90 16.70 34.15
C ALA A 884 -17.46 16.32 34.51
N SER A 885 -16.56 16.26 33.51
CA SER A 885 -15.14 16.01 33.74
C SER A 885 -14.48 17.12 34.58
N LYS A 886 -14.88 18.38 34.39
CA LYS A 886 -14.39 19.53 35.17
C LYS A 886 -14.99 19.65 36.57
N THR A 887 -16.22 19.18 36.76
CA THR A 887 -16.91 19.25 38.06
C THR A 887 -16.70 18.01 38.94
N GLY A 888 -15.95 17.01 38.44
CA GLY A 888 -15.74 15.75 39.16
C GLY A 888 -16.94 14.80 39.13
N ASP A 889 -17.92 15.05 38.26
CA ASP A 889 -19.12 14.21 38.09
C ASP A 889 -18.86 13.09 37.08
N TRP A 890 -17.90 12.21 37.41
CA TRP A 890 -17.51 11.12 36.53
C TRP A 890 -16.95 9.95 37.34
N SER A 891 -16.90 8.76 36.73
CA SER A 891 -16.41 7.53 37.39
C SER A 891 -15.82 6.55 36.39
N VAL A 892 -15.03 5.59 36.89
CA VAL A 892 -14.57 4.42 36.13
C VAL A 892 -15.27 3.18 36.69
N SER A 893 -15.93 2.40 35.85
CA SER A 893 -16.59 1.16 36.27
C SER A 893 -15.57 0.05 36.56
N ALA A 894 -16.02 -1.03 37.22
CA ALA A 894 -15.19 -2.22 37.47
C ALA A 894 -14.71 -2.92 36.17
N ALA A 895 -15.32 -2.61 35.01
CA ALA A 895 -14.93 -3.10 33.69
C ALA A 895 -14.03 -2.10 32.92
N GLY A 896 -13.55 -1.02 33.58
CA GLY A 896 -12.67 -0.02 32.98
C GLY A 896 -13.37 1.04 32.11
N VAL A 897 -14.71 1.08 32.11
CA VAL A 897 -15.48 2.04 31.30
C VAL A 897 -15.56 3.39 32.00
N VAL A 898 -15.20 4.47 31.31
CA VAL A 898 -15.22 5.84 31.85
C VAL A 898 -16.55 6.52 31.53
N VAL A 899 -17.22 7.00 32.57
CA VAL A 899 -18.53 7.65 32.50
C VAL A 899 -18.43 9.08 33.02
N ALA A 900 -18.78 10.08 32.20
CA ALA A 900 -18.81 11.50 32.60
C ALA A 900 -20.24 12.06 32.47
N GLY A 901 -20.83 12.49 33.58
CA GLY A 901 -22.19 13.06 33.60
C GLY A 901 -23.26 12.07 33.09
N GLY A 902 -23.06 10.78 33.36
CA GLY A 902 -23.92 9.68 32.88
C GLY A 902 -23.66 9.23 31.44
N ILE A 903 -22.62 9.73 30.76
CA ILE A 903 -22.28 9.38 29.37
C ILE A 903 -21.01 8.53 29.34
N GLU A 904 -21.09 7.36 28.70
CA GLU A 904 -19.93 6.50 28.44
C GLU A 904 -19.03 7.09 27.34
N LEU A 905 -17.74 7.20 27.63
CA LEU A 905 -16.70 7.61 26.71
C LEU A 905 -15.96 6.38 26.17
N VAL A 906 -15.68 6.33 24.87
CA VAL A 906 -14.92 5.23 24.26
C VAL A 906 -13.43 5.59 24.16
N GLU A 907 -12.59 4.59 23.93
CA GLU A 907 -11.15 4.77 23.79
C GLU A 907 -10.81 5.81 22.70
N GLY A 908 -9.89 6.74 23.02
CA GLY A 908 -9.54 7.88 22.17
C GLY A 908 -10.40 9.15 22.36
N GLU A 909 -11.56 9.05 23.03
CA GLU A 909 -12.42 10.21 23.32
C GLU A 909 -12.06 10.94 24.62
N TYR A 910 -11.18 10.37 25.43
CA TYR A 910 -10.80 10.93 26.71
C TYR A 910 -9.36 10.59 27.06
N THR A 911 -8.80 11.36 27.98
CA THR A 911 -7.54 11.09 28.65
C THR A 911 -7.83 11.02 30.15
N LEU A 912 -7.45 9.91 30.77
CA LEU A 912 -7.54 9.71 32.21
C LEU A 912 -6.14 9.88 32.81
N GLU A 913 -5.89 11.02 33.42
CA GLU A 913 -4.62 11.32 34.07
C GLU A 913 -4.72 10.98 35.55
N THR A 914 -3.84 10.12 36.04
CA THR A 914 -3.78 9.80 37.46
C THR A 914 -2.70 10.68 38.11
N THR A 915 -3.05 11.43 39.14
CA THR A 915 -2.20 12.41 39.84
C THR A 915 -2.16 12.11 41.34
N LEU A 916 -1.15 12.62 42.05
CA LEU A 916 -1.08 12.52 43.52
C LEU A 916 -1.73 13.75 44.15
N ALA A 917 -2.71 13.55 45.05
CA ALA A 917 -3.38 14.63 45.75
C ALA A 917 -2.41 15.40 46.65
N GLY A 918 -2.32 16.72 46.48
CA GLY A 918 -1.46 17.63 47.26
C GLY A 918 -0.09 17.93 46.65
N ALA A 919 0.31 17.26 45.57
CA ALA A 919 1.58 17.48 44.86
C ALA A 919 1.41 17.49 43.32
N ALA A 920 0.24 17.89 42.83
CA ALA A 920 -0.16 17.74 41.42
C ALA A 920 0.80 18.43 40.43
N GLU A 921 1.42 19.55 40.82
CA GLU A 921 2.34 20.31 39.94
C GLU A 921 3.81 19.83 39.99
N SER A 922 4.18 19.01 40.99
CA SER A 922 5.55 18.56 41.23
C SER A 922 5.72 17.04 41.19
N SER A 923 4.69 16.31 40.75
CA SER A 923 4.71 14.85 40.64
C SER A 923 4.23 14.37 39.27
N GLY A 924 4.63 13.15 38.90
CA GLY A 924 4.27 12.54 37.62
C GLY A 924 4.33 11.03 37.69
N LEU A 925 3.45 10.35 36.95
CA LEU A 925 3.41 8.90 36.93
C LEU A 925 4.41 8.33 35.94
N LEU A 926 4.91 7.15 36.28
CA LEU A 926 5.75 6.37 35.40
C LEU A 926 4.88 5.37 34.60
N PRO A 927 5.13 5.19 33.29
CA PRO A 927 4.53 4.11 32.51
C PRO A 927 4.76 2.76 33.20
N GLY A 928 3.77 1.86 33.22
CA GLY A 928 3.92 0.55 33.91
C GLY A 928 3.86 0.59 35.44
N GLY A 929 3.54 1.74 36.05
CA GLY A 929 3.23 1.88 37.49
C GLY A 929 4.37 2.50 38.30
N GLY A 930 4.05 3.20 39.40
CA GLY A 930 4.99 4.01 40.16
C GLY A 930 4.94 5.49 39.79
N PHE A 931 5.73 6.33 40.45
CA PHE A 931 5.70 7.78 40.28
C PHE A 931 7.01 8.46 40.65
N VAL A 932 7.13 9.71 40.25
CA VAL A 932 8.24 10.60 40.62
C VAL A 932 7.68 11.86 41.27
N VAL A 933 8.41 12.40 42.26
CA VAL A 933 8.13 13.69 42.89
C VAL A 933 9.42 14.51 42.87
N LEU A 934 9.38 15.67 42.22
CA LEU A 934 10.51 16.58 42.10
C LEU A 934 10.38 17.70 43.13
N ASP A 935 11.40 17.91 43.96
CA ASP A 935 11.46 19.07 44.85
C ASP A 935 11.81 20.32 44.03
N THR A 936 10.83 21.21 43.90
CA THR A 936 10.92 22.45 43.11
C THR A 936 11.37 23.65 43.94
N THR A 937 11.69 23.47 45.22
CA THR A 937 12.15 24.56 46.10
C THR A 937 13.58 24.98 45.75
N ILE A 938 13.79 26.27 45.42
CA ILE A 938 15.10 26.83 45.09
C ILE A 938 15.62 27.61 46.31
N THR A 939 16.69 27.12 46.94
CA THR A 939 17.38 27.83 48.03
C THR A 939 18.38 28.85 47.47
N PRO A 940 18.82 29.86 48.26
CA PRO A 940 19.82 30.83 47.81
C PRO A 940 21.12 30.18 47.30
N GLU A 941 21.54 29.07 47.88
CA GLU A 941 22.73 28.32 47.45
C GLU A 941 22.51 27.66 46.08
N LEU A 942 21.34 27.07 45.85
CA LEU A 942 20.98 26.48 44.56
C LEU A 942 20.86 27.56 43.47
N GLU A 943 20.30 28.72 43.80
CA GLU A 943 20.20 29.86 42.88
C GLU A 943 21.58 30.39 42.47
N ALA A 944 22.51 30.51 43.42
CA ALA A 944 23.90 30.90 43.15
C ALA A 944 24.61 29.89 42.22
N GLU A 945 24.45 28.60 42.46
CA GLU A 945 25.02 27.56 41.58
C GLU A 945 24.38 27.57 40.18
N GLY A 946 23.06 27.79 40.11
CA GLY A 946 22.34 27.97 38.85
C GLY A 946 22.90 29.14 38.03
N THR A 947 23.18 30.26 38.71
CA THR A 947 23.82 31.45 38.13
C THR A 947 25.22 31.15 37.61
N ALA A 948 26.04 30.41 38.37
CA ALA A 948 27.36 29.99 37.91
C ALA A 948 27.30 29.12 36.64
N ARG A 949 26.33 28.19 36.56
CA ARG A 949 26.14 27.37 35.33
C ARG A 949 25.63 28.17 34.13
N ASP A 950 24.84 29.22 34.37
CA ASP A 950 24.46 30.18 33.32
C ASP A 950 25.70 30.86 32.73
N VAL A 951 26.66 31.25 33.58
CA VAL A 951 27.94 31.86 33.17
C VAL A 951 28.81 30.86 32.40
N ILE A 952 28.89 29.59 32.83
CA ILE A 952 29.63 28.52 32.09
C ILE A 952 29.13 28.41 30.64
N ARG A 953 27.81 28.42 30.44
CA ARG A 953 27.23 28.36 29.10
C ARG A 953 27.67 29.54 28.23
N LEU A 954 27.71 30.74 28.81
CA LEU A 954 28.13 31.95 28.10
C LEU A 954 29.64 31.92 27.78
N ILE A 955 30.47 31.40 28.69
CA ILE A 955 31.90 31.19 28.44
C ILE A 955 32.11 30.21 27.29
N GLN A 956 31.38 29.09 27.30
CA GLN A 956 31.47 28.10 26.22
C GLN A 956 30.96 28.64 24.88
N GLN A 957 29.99 29.55 24.88
CA GLN A 957 29.58 30.26 23.67
C GLN A 957 30.70 31.18 23.18
N ALA A 958 31.28 31.99 24.06
CA ALA A 958 32.38 32.90 23.73
C ALA A 958 33.62 32.14 23.21
N ARG A 959 33.92 30.95 23.74
CA ARG A 959 34.97 30.06 23.21
C ARG A 959 34.72 29.69 21.74
N ARG A 960 33.49 29.27 21.42
CA ARG A 960 33.10 28.94 20.04
C ARG A 960 33.17 30.16 19.12
N ASP A 961 32.66 31.30 19.57
CA ASP A 961 32.63 32.54 18.79
C ASP A 961 34.04 33.08 18.52
N SER A 962 35.00 32.77 19.41
CA SER A 962 36.42 33.11 19.25
C SER A 962 37.21 32.12 18.38
N GLY A 963 36.56 31.08 17.84
CA GLY A 963 37.19 30.08 16.99
C GLY A 963 38.17 29.16 17.71
N LEU A 964 38.09 29.05 19.05
CA LEU A 964 38.91 28.12 19.82
C LEU A 964 38.47 26.69 19.56
N GLU A 965 39.45 25.79 19.43
CA GLU A 965 39.19 24.36 19.36
C GLU A 965 38.64 23.86 20.70
N VAL A 966 37.87 22.77 20.64
CA VAL A 966 37.15 22.25 21.81
C VAL A 966 38.12 21.81 22.92
N THR A 967 39.37 21.51 22.57
CA THR A 967 40.44 21.09 23.49
C THR A 967 41.31 22.22 24.04
N ASP A 968 41.11 23.47 23.59
CA ASP A 968 42.00 24.58 23.95
C ASP A 968 41.87 24.98 25.42
N ARG A 969 42.99 25.24 26.09
CA ARG A 969 43.02 25.75 27.47
C ARG A 969 42.99 27.27 27.46
N ILE A 970 42.29 27.87 28.42
CA ILE A 970 42.09 29.33 28.43
C ILE A 970 42.47 29.98 29.76
N HIS A 971 42.89 31.24 29.70
CA HIS A 971 42.87 32.17 30.80
C HIS A 971 41.56 32.96 30.74
N LEU A 972 40.77 32.91 31.83
CA LEU A 972 39.41 33.41 31.86
C LEU A 972 39.28 34.57 32.86
N THR A 973 38.70 35.69 32.43
CA THR A 973 38.25 36.77 33.33
C THR A 973 36.76 37.00 33.12
N VAL A 974 35.99 36.98 34.21
CA VAL A 974 34.55 37.29 34.21
C VAL A 974 34.30 38.54 35.03
N THR A 975 33.74 39.57 34.38
CA THR A 975 33.26 40.79 35.03
C THR A 975 31.75 40.71 35.14
N ALA A 976 31.16 40.93 36.31
CA ALA A 976 29.71 40.82 36.51
C ALA A 976 29.20 41.69 37.66
N GLU A 977 27.89 41.94 37.72
CA GLU A 977 27.25 42.61 38.86
C GLU A 977 27.47 41.85 40.18
N PRO A 978 27.48 42.53 41.35
CA PRO A 978 27.89 41.92 42.62
C PRO A 978 27.22 40.59 42.98
N PRO A 979 25.90 40.38 42.79
CA PRO A 979 25.25 39.08 43.07
C PRO A 979 25.79 37.94 42.18
N MET A 980 26.03 38.23 40.89
CA MET A 980 26.54 37.25 39.94
C MET A 980 28.05 37.03 40.12
N ALA A 981 28.83 38.08 40.39
CA ALA A 981 30.25 37.96 40.73
C ALA A 981 30.46 37.09 41.98
N ALA A 982 29.62 37.25 43.02
CA ALA A 982 29.67 36.41 44.21
C ALA A 982 29.34 34.94 43.92
N ALA A 983 28.31 34.67 43.12
CA ALA A 983 27.96 33.32 42.69
C ALA A 983 29.09 32.67 41.87
N VAL A 984 29.66 33.41 40.92
CA VAL A 984 30.78 32.99 40.07
C VAL A 984 32.04 32.71 40.90
N ALA A 985 32.37 33.57 41.86
CA ALA A 985 33.50 33.38 42.76
C ALA A 985 33.32 32.16 43.66
N THR A 986 32.12 31.96 44.21
CA THR A 986 31.76 30.80 45.05
C THR A 986 31.94 29.47 44.29
N HIS A 987 31.65 29.47 42.99
CA HIS A 987 31.73 28.28 42.13
C HIS A 987 32.94 28.27 41.18
N ARG A 988 34.04 28.96 41.56
CA ARG A 988 35.28 29.05 40.77
C ARG A 988 35.77 27.71 40.22
N GLU A 989 35.85 26.69 41.06
CA GLU A 989 36.38 25.38 40.65
C GLU A 989 35.48 24.69 39.61
N LEU A 990 34.16 24.80 39.75
CA LEU A 990 33.20 24.29 38.78
C LEU A 990 33.41 24.98 37.44
N ILE A 991 33.47 26.32 37.43
CA ILE A 991 33.64 27.09 36.19
C ILE A 991 34.94 26.73 35.49
N MET A 992 36.06 26.67 36.23
CA MET A 992 37.36 26.34 35.66
C MET A 992 37.38 24.95 35.03
N ARG A 993 36.82 23.95 35.71
CA ARG A 993 36.76 22.57 35.19
C ARG A 993 35.92 22.49 33.92
N GLU A 994 34.71 23.03 33.94
CA GLU A 994 33.75 22.92 32.83
C GLU A 994 34.14 23.78 31.61
N THR A 995 35.11 24.70 31.73
CA THR A 995 35.54 25.61 30.65
C THR A 995 36.99 25.42 30.22
N LEU A 996 37.68 24.42 30.77
CA LEU A 996 39.11 24.16 30.57
C LEU A 996 39.99 25.39 30.89
N ALA A 997 39.57 26.20 31.86
CA ALA A 997 40.33 27.38 32.26
C ALA A 997 41.49 27.00 33.18
N THR A 998 42.71 27.39 32.81
CA THR A 998 43.92 27.20 33.62
C THR A 998 44.11 28.30 34.65
N ASP A 999 43.54 29.48 34.40
CA ASP A 999 43.48 30.59 35.35
C ASP A 999 42.12 31.29 35.29
N PHE A 1000 41.66 31.84 36.42
CA PHE A 1000 40.33 32.44 36.54
C PHE A 1000 40.29 33.66 37.47
N ALA A 1001 39.97 34.82 36.91
CA ALA A 1001 39.75 36.07 37.65
C ALA A 1001 38.27 36.50 37.61
N VAL A 1002 37.77 37.03 38.72
CA VAL A 1002 36.41 37.58 38.82
C VAL A 1002 36.51 39.06 39.19
N GLN A 1003 35.79 39.91 38.46
CA GLN A 1003 35.75 41.36 38.68
C GLN A 1003 34.29 41.82 38.87
N GLU A 1004 34.09 42.85 39.68
CA GLU A 1004 32.78 43.49 39.81
C GLU A 1004 32.63 44.58 38.73
N GLY A 1005 31.51 44.57 38.03
CA GLY A 1005 31.15 45.56 37.01
C GLY A 1005 29.64 45.68 36.81
N SER A 1006 29.19 46.67 36.07
CA SER A 1006 27.75 46.91 35.84
C SER A 1006 27.15 45.99 34.76
N GLU A 1007 27.98 45.32 33.96
CA GLU A 1007 27.55 44.42 32.89
C GLU A 1007 28.36 43.13 32.93
N LEU A 1008 27.80 42.05 32.35
CA LEU A 1008 28.50 40.77 32.22
C LEU A 1008 29.48 40.81 31.04
N GLU A 1009 30.78 40.77 31.31
CA GLU A 1009 31.83 40.67 30.30
C GLU A 1009 32.66 39.40 30.51
N ILE A 1010 33.04 38.75 29.41
CA ILE A 1010 33.84 37.53 29.39
C ILE A 1010 35.08 37.79 28.52
N ASP A 1011 36.25 37.89 29.13
CA ASP A 1011 37.56 37.96 28.43
C ASP A 1011 38.23 36.59 28.52
N LEU A 1012 38.54 36.00 27.36
CA LEU A 1012 39.22 34.71 27.24
C LEU A 1012 40.43 34.81 26.32
N ARG A 1013 41.56 34.27 26.80
CA ARG A 1013 42.83 34.22 26.07
C ARG A 1013 43.35 32.78 26.06
N SER A 1014 43.78 32.28 24.90
CA SER A 1014 44.39 30.95 24.79
C SER A 1014 45.79 30.90 25.37
#